data_AF-A0A838RKR0-F1
#
_entry.id   AF-A0A838RKR0-F1
#
_cell.length_a   1.000
_cell.length_b   1.000
_cell.length_c   1.000
_cell.angle_alpha   90.00
_cell.angle_beta   90.00
_cell.angle_gamma   90.00
#
_symmetry.space_group_name_H-M   'P 1'
#
loop_
_entity.id
_entity.type
_entity.pdbx_description
1 polymer ?
#
loop_
_entity_poly.entity_id
_entity_poly.type
_entity_poly.pdbx_seq_one_letter_code
_entity_poly.pdbx_strand_id
1 'polypeptide(L)'
;MNSSLRIYLPLLLLLCLLLPACTPARTLSLGEQSEASVWTRPLNGSPVRQTLFLPAGTNEIEVILVFPDTAPVLDSRPLSWDLRDTTLTVLREGNVETAGYAPNTPLRLQFAPLPEGMQVELGLTAPQEAMLSLWASSTDQYFDGSLLDSEQGNNDLHFKLQVQETPLNLPWQLYGAAERWRKLALWIPLLLISPGWLLTWMIHPGGKRPIVPFVAGLSLALAPLVYLWASLLGLRLYEPLVQSLFQASALLLLLLMLRDLPRLRQAWQSTGRGSLLLVALVIVMGIATWLLAARLFYAPAGVSSLDSGLLAQELIREGQVEHLGSPLPLAVLTATLAQLSRQPLASMLLLAGLLLGVSLIPALYTVASEVAEDGWVGLWVVPLAWLWAAPWDALAQGDLSLLFVMVLLPTTFAVGLRALRVTERPIRTLLLASFPLAALGLLEGLRALVVVLVVLLWRLAEFYWQRRSGKGVDHEEDLDTSQIILRLLLWLLAAMSLLGPLLLKGSPLIPQVPLTAGYPLLFVTLLLAWLIGQIGSRLEPLPKRLLTVLLFFLLLPLVWWRSAPLPTEGILLRETDIMGLQWAQGSSQPDSLFLINVQVTEEGDVQPLDSALWLPLFGERPTILQREIDPALLARAMEPGALEDAQLRRELTDAGVTHLYMQISSGPLQPLELLGKEWVRLAYQAGDIYIFELPPPAPNPQG
;
A
#
# COMPACT_ATOMS: atom_id res chain seq x y z
N MET A 1 32.47 13.42 -22.85
CA MET A 1 31.87 12.62 -21.75
C MET A 1 32.86 12.71 -20.59
N ASN A 2 32.50 13.30 -19.46
CA ASN A 2 33.46 13.54 -18.37
C ASN A 2 34.07 12.20 -17.90
N SER A 3 35.40 12.16 -17.83
CA SER A 3 36.20 11.00 -17.38
C SER A 3 35.73 10.43 -16.03
N SER A 4 35.21 11.29 -15.18
CA SER A 4 34.62 10.95 -13.88
C SER A 4 33.48 9.93 -13.99
N LEU A 5 32.56 10.07 -14.96
CA LEU A 5 31.37 9.22 -15.05
C LEU A 5 31.69 7.76 -15.45
N ARG A 6 32.81 7.55 -16.16
CA ARG A 6 33.31 6.21 -16.50
C ARG A 6 33.85 5.45 -15.29
N ILE A 7 34.31 6.16 -14.26
CA ILE A 7 34.82 5.55 -13.03
C ILE A 7 33.66 5.27 -12.07
N TYR A 8 32.69 6.19 -11.97
CA TYR A 8 31.59 6.04 -11.02
C TYR A 8 30.56 5.00 -11.41
N LEU A 9 30.24 4.82 -12.70
CA LEU A 9 29.25 3.83 -13.13
C LEU A 9 29.60 2.37 -12.74
N PRO A 10 30.82 1.86 -13.00
CA PRO A 10 31.21 0.52 -12.56
C PRO A 10 31.34 0.42 -11.04
N LEU A 11 31.77 1.48 -10.35
CA LEU A 11 31.78 1.50 -8.87
C LEU A 11 30.34 1.43 -8.32
N LEU A 12 29.40 2.14 -8.94
CA LEU A 12 27.97 2.12 -8.62
C LEU A 12 27.38 0.72 -8.84
N LEU A 13 27.65 0.13 -10.00
CA LEU A 13 27.21 -1.23 -10.32
C LEU A 13 27.80 -2.23 -9.34
N LEU A 14 29.09 -2.10 -9.00
CA LEU A 14 29.75 -2.94 -8.01
C LEU A 14 29.11 -2.77 -6.61
N LEU A 15 28.83 -1.54 -6.17
CA LEU A 15 28.14 -1.29 -4.90
C LEU A 15 26.71 -1.85 -4.90
N CYS A 16 25.95 -1.66 -5.98
CA CYS A 16 24.64 -2.27 -6.15
C CYS A 16 24.68 -3.81 -6.15
N LEU A 17 25.78 -4.42 -6.59
CA LEU A 17 25.98 -5.87 -6.58
C LEU A 17 26.50 -6.39 -5.23
N LEU A 18 27.25 -5.58 -4.48
CA LEU A 18 27.84 -5.95 -3.18
C LEU A 18 26.90 -5.69 -2.00
N LEU A 19 26.09 -4.63 -2.03
CA LEU A 19 25.13 -4.33 -0.98
C LEU A 19 24.17 -5.49 -0.68
N PRO A 20 23.60 -6.19 -1.67
CA PRO A 20 22.76 -7.35 -1.40
C PRO A 20 23.57 -8.52 -0.80
N ALA A 21 24.82 -8.73 -1.20
CA ALA A 21 25.68 -9.77 -0.63
C ALA A 21 26.05 -9.54 0.84
N CYS A 22 25.97 -8.29 1.32
CA CYS A 22 26.25 -7.92 2.72
C CYS A 22 24.99 -7.75 3.57
N THR A 23 23.79 -7.74 2.99
CA THR A 23 22.55 -7.71 3.77
C THR A 23 22.24 -9.12 4.29
N PRO A 24 22.07 -9.31 5.62
CA PRO A 24 21.63 -10.59 6.15
C PRO A 24 20.30 -10.97 5.53
N ALA A 25 20.09 -12.27 5.35
CA ALA A 25 18.83 -12.78 4.84
C ALA A 25 17.68 -12.26 5.72
N ARG A 26 16.65 -11.70 5.09
CA ARG A 26 15.56 -11.04 5.79
C ARG A 26 14.44 -12.04 6.00
N THR A 27 14.04 -12.23 7.24
CA THR A 27 12.92 -13.08 7.61
C THR A 27 11.64 -12.25 7.64
N LEU A 28 10.68 -12.58 6.78
CA LEU A 28 9.33 -12.01 6.78
C LEU A 28 8.37 -13.00 7.41
N SER A 29 7.68 -12.61 8.49
CA SER A 29 6.56 -13.39 9.01
C SER A 29 5.38 -13.28 8.04
N LEU A 30 4.92 -14.41 7.50
CA LEU A 30 3.71 -14.49 6.69
C LEU A 30 2.44 -14.65 7.55
N GLY A 31 2.60 -15.11 8.78
CA GLY A 31 1.51 -15.34 9.72
C GLY A 31 2.02 -16.03 10.97
N GLU A 32 1.35 -15.78 12.08
CA GLU A 32 1.64 -16.32 13.40
C GLU A 32 0.30 -16.65 14.04
N GLN A 33 0.16 -17.85 14.62
CA GLN A 33 -1.03 -18.18 15.41
C GLN A 33 -0.99 -17.39 16.72
N SER A 34 -2.12 -16.76 17.09
CA SER A 34 -2.16 -15.77 18.17
C SER A 34 -2.10 -16.35 19.58
N GLU A 35 -2.47 -17.63 19.77
CA GLU A 35 -2.51 -18.22 21.10
C GLU A 35 -2.02 -19.67 21.10
N ALA A 36 -1.13 -19.98 22.04
CA ALA A 36 -0.67 -21.33 22.33
C ALA A 36 -1.41 -21.81 23.58
N SER A 37 -2.38 -22.71 23.42
CA SER A 37 -3.30 -23.05 24.50
C SER A 37 -3.15 -24.49 24.99
N VAL A 38 -2.70 -25.42 24.14
CA VAL A 38 -2.60 -26.86 24.46
C VAL A 38 -1.29 -27.43 23.92
N TRP A 39 -0.84 -28.57 24.45
CA TRP A 39 0.29 -29.32 23.90
C TRP A 39 -0.19 -30.55 23.16
N THR A 40 0.46 -30.87 22.04
CA THR A 40 0.26 -32.14 21.34
C THR A 40 0.57 -33.32 22.24
N ARG A 41 0.15 -34.52 21.85
CA ARG A 41 0.76 -35.71 22.43
C ARG A 41 2.28 -35.71 22.20
N PRO A 42 3.06 -36.42 23.03
CA PRO A 42 4.48 -36.59 22.76
C PRO A 42 4.72 -37.30 21.43
N LEU A 43 5.77 -36.89 20.72
CA LEU A 43 6.29 -37.48 19.49
C LEU A 43 6.95 -38.83 19.80
N ASN A 44 6.16 -39.82 20.18
CA ASN A 44 6.65 -41.13 20.62
C ASN A 44 6.80 -42.12 19.45
N GLY A 45 7.59 -41.76 18.44
CA GLY A 45 7.78 -42.57 17.21
C GLY A 45 6.61 -42.54 16.22
N SER A 46 5.46 -42.00 16.61
CA SER A 46 4.33 -41.72 15.70
C SER A 46 4.33 -40.25 15.32
N PRO A 47 4.32 -39.90 14.01
CA PRO A 47 4.38 -38.52 13.57
C PRO A 47 3.19 -37.73 14.08
N VAL A 48 3.40 -36.48 14.46
CA VAL A 48 2.35 -35.46 14.49
C VAL A 48 2.32 -34.83 13.11
N ARG A 49 1.13 -34.75 12.51
CA ARG A 49 0.94 -34.27 11.14
C ARG A 49 0.01 -33.07 11.16
N GLN A 50 0.34 -32.06 10.38
CA GLN A 50 -0.47 -30.86 10.21
C GLN A 50 -0.60 -30.60 8.71
N THR A 51 -1.82 -30.62 8.17
CA THR A 51 -2.03 -30.01 6.86
C THR A 51 -1.92 -28.49 7.02
N LEU A 52 -1.38 -27.79 6.03
CA LEU A 52 -1.35 -26.32 6.01
C LEU A 52 -1.09 -25.83 4.59
N PHE A 53 -1.59 -24.64 4.27
CA PHE A 53 -1.29 -23.95 3.02
C PHE A 53 0.01 -23.15 3.17
N LEU A 54 1.02 -23.47 2.37
CA LEU A 54 2.26 -22.71 2.30
C LEU A 54 2.20 -21.74 1.13
N PRO A 55 2.25 -20.41 1.36
CA PRO A 55 2.38 -19.44 0.28
C PRO A 55 3.67 -19.65 -0.53
N ALA A 56 3.64 -19.26 -1.80
CA ALA A 56 4.79 -19.36 -2.69
C ALA A 56 6.03 -18.67 -2.08
N GLY A 57 7.19 -19.33 -2.18
CA GLY A 57 8.45 -18.81 -1.65
C GLY A 57 8.66 -19.01 -0.15
N THR A 58 7.73 -19.64 0.58
CA THR A 58 7.96 -20.06 1.97
C THR A 58 9.14 -21.02 2.02
N ASN A 59 10.02 -20.80 2.98
CA ASN A 59 11.26 -21.56 3.16
C ASN A 59 11.65 -21.76 4.62
N GLU A 60 10.84 -21.26 5.56
CA GLU A 60 11.03 -21.47 6.97
C GLU A 60 9.67 -21.65 7.68
N ILE A 61 9.57 -22.68 8.52
CA ILE A 61 8.45 -22.92 9.43
C ILE A 61 9.01 -22.92 10.86
N GLU A 62 8.54 -22.04 11.72
CA GLU A 62 8.90 -22.00 13.13
C GLU A 62 7.80 -22.69 13.95
N VAL A 63 8.15 -23.70 14.74
CA VAL A 63 7.26 -24.39 15.69
C VAL A 63 7.81 -24.25 17.10
N ILE A 64 6.97 -24.30 18.14
CA ILE A 64 7.45 -24.18 19.53
C ILE A 64 7.53 -25.56 20.18
N LEU A 65 8.75 -25.95 20.59
CA LEU A 65 9.00 -27.22 21.26
C LEU A 65 8.59 -27.15 22.73
N VAL A 66 7.96 -28.22 23.21
CA VAL A 66 7.61 -28.42 24.61
C VAL A 66 8.34 -29.64 25.15
N PHE A 67 9.03 -29.45 26.27
CA PHE A 67 9.59 -30.54 27.05
C PHE A 67 8.86 -30.59 28.39
N PRO A 68 8.20 -31.71 28.74
CA PRO A 68 7.66 -31.87 30.08
C PRO A 68 8.80 -31.88 31.10
N ASP A 69 8.55 -31.43 32.33
CA ASP A 69 9.55 -31.42 33.41
C ASP A 69 10.13 -32.81 33.70
N THR A 70 9.42 -33.87 33.31
CA THR A 70 9.85 -35.27 33.44
C THR A 70 10.73 -35.76 32.29
N ALA A 71 10.98 -34.95 31.25
CA ALA A 71 11.77 -35.35 30.10
C ALA A 71 13.22 -35.63 30.51
N PRO A 72 13.80 -36.78 30.15
CA PRO A 72 15.18 -37.10 30.50
C PRO A 72 16.15 -36.16 29.80
N VAL A 73 17.25 -35.80 30.47
CA VAL A 73 18.39 -35.14 29.84
C VAL A 73 19.09 -36.17 28.97
N LEU A 74 19.07 -35.98 27.66
CA LEU A 74 19.68 -36.86 26.68
C LEU A 74 20.85 -36.17 25.97
N ASP A 75 21.88 -36.93 25.64
CA ASP A 75 23.02 -36.45 24.82
C ASP A 75 22.62 -36.23 23.35
N SER A 76 21.56 -36.89 22.89
CA SER A 76 20.96 -36.73 21.57
C SER A 76 19.44 -36.88 21.66
N ARG A 77 18.74 -35.99 20.95
CA ARG A 77 17.29 -35.88 20.84
C ARG A 77 16.94 -35.47 19.40
N PRO A 78 17.07 -36.40 18.43
CA PRO A 78 16.82 -36.09 17.03
C PRO A 78 15.33 -35.90 16.77
N LEU A 79 14.99 -34.88 16.00
CA LEU A 79 13.66 -34.62 15.46
C LEU A 79 13.74 -34.67 13.94
N SER A 80 12.99 -35.59 13.34
CA SER A 80 12.81 -35.69 11.90
C SER A 80 11.57 -34.93 11.48
N TRP A 81 11.66 -34.22 10.35
CA TRP A 81 10.52 -33.52 9.76
C TRP A 81 10.45 -33.75 8.26
N ASP A 82 9.25 -33.77 7.71
CA ASP A 82 8.99 -33.85 6.28
C ASP A 82 7.81 -32.96 5.87
N LEU A 83 7.88 -32.43 4.65
CA LEU A 83 6.81 -31.69 3.97
C LEU A 83 6.36 -32.53 2.78
N ARG A 84 5.07 -32.87 2.74
CA ARG A 84 4.46 -33.66 1.67
C ARG A 84 3.40 -32.86 0.93
N ASP A 85 3.22 -33.09 -0.36
CA ASP A 85 2.09 -32.51 -1.09
C ASP A 85 0.77 -33.29 -0.82
N THR A 86 -0.32 -32.86 -1.46
CA THR A 86 -1.63 -33.53 -1.38
C THR A 86 -1.63 -34.96 -1.95
N THR A 87 -0.60 -35.34 -2.71
CA THR A 87 -0.38 -36.72 -3.21
C THR A 87 0.51 -37.55 -2.28
N LEU A 88 0.88 -36.99 -1.11
CA LEU A 88 1.80 -37.55 -0.12
C LEU A 88 3.24 -37.72 -0.63
N THR A 89 3.60 -37.04 -1.73
CA THR A 89 4.98 -37.02 -2.24
C THR A 89 5.81 -36.10 -1.35
N VAL A 90 6.94 -36.60 -0.83
CA VAL A 90 7.85 -35.81 0.00
C VAL A 90 8.50 -34.72 -0.85
N LEU A 91 8.15 -33.47 -0.57
CA LEU A 91 8.71 -32.28 -1.20
C LEU A 91 10.05 -31.92 -0.56
N ARG A 92 10.12 -31.94 0.78
CA ARG A 92 11.29 -31.59 1.59
C ARG A 92 11.33 -32.46 2.84
N GLU A 93 12.52 -32.71 3.36
CA GLU A 93 12.71 -33.43 4.62
C GLU A 93 14.02 -32.97 5.28
N GLY A 94 14.12 -33.18 6.59
CA GLY A 94 15.32 -32.86 7.35
C GLY A 94 15.32 -33.48 8.75
N ASN A 95 16.47 -33.36 9.41
CA ASN A 95 16.65 -33.80 10.79
C ASN A 95 17.30 -32.66 11.58
N VAL A 96 16.82 -32.43 12.81
CA VAL A 96 17.38 -31.43 13.73
C VAL A 96 17.70 -32.09 15.06
N GLU A 97 18.88 -31.79 15.60
CA GLU A 97 19.28 -32.21 16.94
C GLU A 97 18.76 -31.19 17.97
N THR A 98 17.91 -31.64 18.89
CA THR A 98 17.25 -30.78 19.90
C THR A 98 17.79 -30.99 21.32
N ALA A 99 18.83 -31.81 21.48
CA ALA A 99 19.51 -31.97 22.77
C ALA A 99 20.03 -30.61 23.29
N GLY A 100 19.78 -30.32 24.56
CA GLY A 100 20.17 -29.06 25.21
C GLY A 100 19.22 -27.87 24.96
N TYR A 101 18.16 -28.03 24.17
CA TYR A 101 17.15 -26.98 24.00
C TYR A 101 16.33 -26.84 25.28
N ALA A 102 16.02 -25.60 25.66
CA ALA A 102 15.12 -25.32 26.78
C ALA A 102 13.65 -25.56 26.38
N PRO A 103 12.74 -25.85 27.34
CA PRO A 103 11.31 -25.89 27.04
C PRO A 103 10.84 -24.55 26.48
N ASN A 104 9.86 -24.59 25.57
CA ASN A 104 9.32 -23.43 24.86
C ASN A 104 10.32 -22.73 23.92
N THR A 105 11.36 -23.44 23.48
CA THR A 105 12.30 -22.90 22.49
C THR A 105 11.67 -22.96 21.09
N PRO A 106 11.64 -21.85 20.32
CA PRO A 106 11.25 -21.87 18.92
C PRO A 106 12.24 -22.69 18.09
N LEU A 107 11.73 -23.69 17.37
CA LEU A 107 12.47 -24.49 16.41
C LEU A 107 12.15 -24.03 15.00
N ARG A 108 13.19 -23.63 14.25
CA ARG A 108 13.08 -23.18 12.86
C ARG A 108 13.46 -24.28 11.89
N LEU A 109 12.51 -24.71 11.07
CA LEU A 109 12.67 -25.69 10.02
C LEU A 109 12.94 -24.95 8.70
N GLN A 110 14.19 -24.92 8.26
CA GLN A 110 14.59 -24.24 7.02
C GLN A 110 14.68 -25.23 5.85
N PHE A 111 14.15 -24.84 4.70
CA PHE A 111 14.13 -25.65 3.48
C PHE A 111 14.28 -24.80 2.21
N ALA A 112 14.54 -25.44 1.06
CA ALA A 112 14.58 -24.71 -0.21
C ALA A 112 13.17 -24.18 -0.54
N PRO A 113 13.02 -22.90 -0.97
CA PRO A 113 11.73 -22.28 -1.23
C PRO A 113 10.82 -23.13 -2.12
N LEU A 114 9.52 -23.15 -1.80
CA LEU A 114 8.52 -23.80 -2.63
C LEU A 114 8.19 -22.93 -3.86
N PRO A 115 8.01 -23.52 -5.05
CA PRO A 115 7.85 -22.77 -6.30
C PRO A 115 6.50 -22.06 -6.42
N GLU A 116 5.44 -22.64 -5.85
CA GLU A 116 4.06 -22.15 -5.93
C GLU A 116 3.40 -22.27 -4.55
N GLY A 117 2.32 -21.52 -4.34
CA GLY A 117 1.49 -21.66 -3.15
C GLY A 117 0.74 -22.99 -3.22
N MET A 118 0.85 -23.83 -2.19
CA MET A 118 0.20 -25.13 -2.21
C MET A 118 -0.12 -25.64 -0.81
N GLN A 119 -1.15 -26.48 -0.73
CA GLN A 119 -1.44 -27.25 0.48
C GLN A 119 -0.40 -28.36 0.64
N VAL A 120 0.18 -28.43 1.83
CA VAL A 120 1.17 -29.45 2.21
C VAL A 120 0.76 -30.10 3.53
N GLU A 121 1.36 -31.25 3.82
CA GLU A 121 1.34 -31.90 5.12
C GLU A 121 2.74 -31.81 5.74
N LEU A 122 2.85 -31.14 6.89
CA LEU A 122 4.04 -31.15 7.74
C LEU A 122 3.97 -32.33 8.70
N GLY A 123 4.90 -33.27 8.58
CA GLY A 123 5.10 -34.36 9.53
C GLY A 123 6.29 -34.10 10.44
N LEU A 124 6.12 -34.35 11.74
CA LEU A 124 7.14 -34.20 12.78
C LEU A 124 7.22 -35.49 13.59
N THR A 125 8.40 -36.10 13.67
CA THR A 125 8.62 -37.39 14.34
C THR A 125 9.86 -37.34 15.21
N ALA A 126 9.77 -37.85 16.43
CA ALA A 126 10.92 -38.04 17.32
C ALA A 126 10.92 -39.47 17.90
N PRO A 127 12.06 -39.96 18.42
CA PRO A 127 12.11 -41.19 19.21
C PRO A 127 11.31 -41.05 20.50
N GLN A 128 10.75 -42.16 20.99
CA GLN A 128 9.98 -42.19 22.25
C GLN A 128 10.76 -41.66 23.46
N GLU A 129 12.06 -41.88 23.50
CA GLU A 129 12.94 -41.42 24.57
C GLU A 129 13.02 -39.88 24.64
N ALA A 130 12.77 -39.18 23.53
CA ALA A 130 12.86 -37.72 23.44
C ALA A 130 11.83 -36.99 24.31
N MET A 131 10.66 -37.61 24.57
CA MET A 131 9.51 -37.00 25.26
C MET A 131 9.17 -35.59 24.74
N LEU A 132 9.33 -35.36 23.45
CA LEU A 132 9.15 -34.05 22.82
C LEU A 132 7.67 -33.86 22.49
N SER A 133 7.08 -32.72 22.84
CA SER A 133 5.74 -32.31 22.40
C SER A 133 5.82 -30.96 21.69
N LEU A 134 4.73 -30.53 21.05
CA LEU A 134 4.65 -29.26 20.36
C LEU A 134 3.52 -28.43 20.96
N TRP A 135 3.66 -27.10 20.95
CA TRP A 135 2.50 -26.24 21.21
C TRP A 135 1.48 -26.36 20.08
N ALA A 136 0.21 -26.35 20.47
CA ALA A 136 -0.95 -26.34 19.61
C ALA A 136 -1.92 -25.23 20.04
N SER A 137 -2.64 -24.68 19.08
CA SER A 137 -3.80 -23.83 19.30
C SER A 137 -5.07 -24.68 19.29
N SER A 138 -5.93 -24.43 20.27
CA SER A 138 -7.27 -25.04 20.36
C SER A 138 -8.34 -24.27 19.60
N THR A 139 -8.02 -23.08 19.08
CA THR A 139 -9.00 -22.13 18.55
C THR A 139 -8.90 -21.86 17.06
N ASP A 140 -7.88 -22.35 16.37
CA ASP A 140 -7.58 -21.87 15.01
C ASP A 140 -7.32 -22.99 14.00
N GLN A 141 -7.90 -22.83 12.80
CA GLN A 141 -7.53 -23.51 11.55
C GLN A 141 -6.75 -22.53 10.66
N TYR A 142 -5.59 -22.09 11.11
CA TYR A 142 -4.84 -21.07 10.39
C TYR A 142 -4.15 -21.71 9.18
N PHE A 143 -4.36 -21.16 7.96
CA PHE A 143 -3.91 -21.70 6.67
C PHE A 143 -4.54 -23.05 6.25
N ASP A 144 -5.84 -23.25 6.44
CA ASP A 144 -6.56 -24.46 5.96
C ASP A 144 -5.96 -25.74 6.53
N GLY A 145 -5.42 -25.58 7.73
CA GLY A 145 -4.75 -26.64 8.43
C GLY A 145 -5.68 -27.47 9.27
N SER A 146 -5.27 -28.72 9.44
CA SER A 146 -5.84 -29.59 10.46
C SER A 146 -4.71 -30.42 11.05
N LEU A 147 -4.63 -30.43 12.38
CA LEU A 147 -3.80 -31.39 13.08
C LEU A 147 -4.41 -32.78 12.87
N LEU A 148 -3.70 -33.62 12.14
CA LEU A 148 -3.99 -35.04 12.00
C LEU A 148 -3.41 -35.78 13.21
N ASP A 149 -3.93 -35.46 14.40
CA ASP A 149 -3.65 -36.18 15.64
C ASP A 149 -4.94 -36.86 16.13
N SER A 150 -4.94 -38.20 16.12
CA SER A 150 -6.14 -39.02 16.29
C SER A 150 -6.83 -38.88 17.65
N GLU A 151 -6.21 -38.22 18.63
CA GLU A 151 -6.67 -38.19 20.02
C GLU A 151 -7.13 -36.80 20.51
N GLN A 152 -6.73 -35.69 19.88
CA GLN A 152 -6.84 -34.35 20.49
C GLN A 152 -7.88 -33.41 19.86
N GLY A 153 -8.71 -33.86 18.91
CA GLY A 153 -9.72 -33.02 18.26
C GLY A 153 -9.13 -32.04 17.23
N ASN A 154 -9.94 -31.09 16.76
CA ASN A 154 -9.55 -30.10 15.74
C ASN A 154 -8.67 -28.99 16.33
N ASN A 155 -7.45 -29.34 16.74
CA ASN A 155 -6.41 -28.36 17.07
C ASN A 155 -5.53 -28.09 15.84
N ASP A 156 -4.68 -27.07 15.91
CA ASP A 156 -3.59 -26.84 14.96
C ASP A 156 -2.26 -26.70 15.70
N LEU A 157 -1.14 -27.04 15.08
CA LEU A 157 0.18 -26.69 15.63
C LEU A 157 0.33 -25.17 15.75
N HIS A 158 0.89 -24.69 16.86
CA HIS A 158 1.36 -23.32 16.95
C HIS A 158 2.61 -23.16 16.10
N PHE A 159 2.46 -22.52 14.93
CA PHE A 159 3.56 -22.23 14.03
C PHE A 159 3.55 -20.81 13.50
N LYS A 160 4.73 -20.38 13.05
CA LYS A 160 4.97 -19.12 12.36
C LYS A 160 5.62 -19.40 11.02
N LEU A 161 4.96 -19.00 9.94
CA LEU A 161 5.49 -19.14 8.59
C LEU A 161 6.40 -17.97 8.27
N GLN A 162 7.58 -18.27 7.74
CA GLN A 162 8.58 -17.26 7.46
C GLN A 162 9.12 -17.40 6.03
N VAL A 163 9.29 -16.26 5.35
CA VAL A 163 10.02 -16.17 4.09
C VAL A 163 11.34 -15.50 4.38
N GLN A 164 12.41 -16.28 4.32
CA GLN A 164 13.76 -15.80 4.27
C GLN A 164 14.07 -15.32 2.85
N GLU A 165 13.99 -14.01 2.64
CA GLU A 165 14.41 -13.36 1.42
C GLU A 165 15.93 -13.35 1.33
N THR A 166 16.44 -14.03 0.31
CA THR A 166 17.83 -13.86 -0.11
C THR A 166 17.87 -12.94 -1.33
N PRO A 167 18.89 -12.09 -1.46
CA PRO A 167 19.02 -11.23 -2.63
C PRO A 167 19.10 -11.96 -3.97
N LEU A 168 19.52 -13.24 -3.96
CA LEU A 168 19.56 -14.11 -5.13
C LEU A 168 18.15 -14.39 -5.68
N ASN A 169 17.13 -14.45 -4.82
CA ASN A 169 15.75 -14.73 -5.21
C ASN A 169 14.97 -13.47 -5.63
N LEU A 170 15.51 -12.29 -5.33
CA LEU A 170 14.89 -10.99 -5.60
C LEU A 170 14.46 -10.81 -7.07
N PRO A 171 15.26 -11.15 -8.09
CA PRO A 171 14.86 -10.95 -9.48
C PRO A 171 13.64 -11.80 -9.86
N TRP A 172 13.55 -13.03 -9.35
CA TRP A 172 12.42 -13.92 -9.62
C TRP A 172 11.15 -13.44 -8.93
N GLN A 173 11.25 -12.96 -7.68
CA GLN A 173 10.12 -12.36 -6.97
C GLN A 173 9.62 -11.08 -7.66
N LEU A 174 10.55 -10.22 -8.10
CA LEU A 174 10.22 -9.04 -8.89
C LEU A 174 9.55 -9.39 -10.21
N TYR A 175 10.05 -10.44 -10.89
CA TYR A 175 9.47 -10.92 -12.13
C TYR A 175 8.03 -11.42 -11.91
N GLY A 176 7.79 -12.26 -10.91
CA GLY A 176 6.44 -12.73 -10.56
C GLY A 176 5.48 -11.58 -10.22
N ALA A 177 5.93 -10.61 -9.42
CA ALA A 177 5.14 -9.43 -9.08
C ALA A 177 4.86 -8.52 -10.29
N ALA A 178 5.84 -8.36 -11.19
CA ALA A 178 5.70 -7.56 -12.40
C ALA A 178 4.81 -8.25 -13.45
N GLU A 179 4.85 -9.57 -13.56
CA GLU A 179 4.05 -10.35 -14.52
C GLU A 179 2.54 -10.12 -14.31
N ARG A 180 2.09 -10.01 -13.04
CA ARG A 180 0.72 -9.63 -12.67
C ARG A 180 0.25 -8.34 -13.37
N TRP A 181 1.16 -7.40 -13.59
CA TRP A 181 0.87 -6.09 -14.17
C TRP A 181 1.40 -5.92 -15.60
N ARG A 182 1.88 -6.98 -16.25
CA ARG A 182 2.51 -6.88 -17.57
C ARG A 182 1.61 -6.23 -18.62
N LYS A 183 0.30 -6.53 -18.59
CA LYS A 183 -0.69 -5.93 -19.51
C LYS A 183 -0.81 -4.41 -19.36
N LEU A 184 -0.43 -3.88 -18.20
CA LEU A 184 -0.47 -2.46 -17.85
C LEU A 184 0.84 -1.72 -18.08
N ALA A 185 1.92 -2.43 -18.44
CA ALA A 185 3.24 -1.82 -18.65
C ALA A 185 3.23 -0.70 -19.72
N LEU A 186 2.34 -0.80 -20.72
CA LEU A 186 2.14 0.25 -21.72
C LEU A 186 1.26 1.40 -21.19
N TRP A 187 0.19 1.08 -20.47
CA TRP A 187 -0.80 2.05 -20.02
C TRP A 187 -0.31 2.94 -18.87
N ILE A 188 0.49 2.39 -17.96
CA ILE A 188 1.00 3.13 -16.79
C ILE A 188 1.82 4.37 -17.22
N PRO A 189 2.85 4.27 -18.09
CA PRO A 189 3.58 5.44 -18.56
C PRO A 189 2.68 6.40 -19.33
N LEU A 190 1.74 5.91 -20.13
CA LEU A 190 0.81 6.77 -20.86
C LEU A 190 -0.08 7.56 -19.91
N LEU A 191 -0.57 6.94 -18.84
CA LEU A 191 -1.39 7.57 -17.82
C LEU A 191 -0.60 8.60 -17.00
N LEU A 192 0.61 8.25 -16.55
CA LEU A 192 1.42 9.12 -15.70
C LEU A 192 2.17 10.20 -16.48
N ILE A 193 2.42 10.03 -17.77
CA ILE A 193 3.29 10.96 -18.53
C ILE A 193 2.50 11.76 -19.55
N SER A 194 1.63 11.13 -20.34
CA SER A 194 1.07 11.80 -21.52
C SER A 194 0.22 13.04 -21.20
N PRO A 195 -0.72 13.02 -20.22
CA PRO A 195 -1.62 14.16 -20.03
C PRO A 195 -0.88 15.38 -19.49
N GLY A 196 -0.03 15.20 -18.48
CA GLY A 196 0.77 16.27 -17.89
C GLY A 196 1.81 16.83 -18.87
N TRP A 197 2.38 15.99 -19.74
CA TRP A 197 3.30 16.44 -20.78
C TRP A 197 2.61 17.30 -21.82
N LEU A 198 1.45 16.85 -22.32
CA LEU A 198 0.64 17.59 -23.28
C LEU A 198 0.19 18.94 -22.71
N LEU A 199 -0.30 18.95 -21.47
CA LEU A 199 -0.71 20.16 -20.78
C LEU A 199 0.45 21.16 -20.68
N THR A 200 1.62 20.66 -20.27
CA THR A 200 2.84 21.47 -20.19
C THR A 200 3.23 22.04 -21.55
N TRP A 201 3.19 21.23 -22.60
CA TRP A 201 3.55 21.64 -23.95
C TRP A 201 2.59 22.67 -24.54
N MET A 202 1.28 22.51 -24.30
CA MET A 202 0.24 23.46 -24.74
C MET A 202 0.42 24.83 -24.07
N ILE A 203 0.73 24.84 -22.78
CA ILE A 203 0.84 26.08 -22.01
C ILE A 203 2.20 26.75 -22.25
N HIS A 204 3.27 25.98 -22.39
CA HIS A 204 4.63 26.49 -22.51
C HIS A 204 5.40 25.97 -23.74
N PRO A 205 4.90 26.26 -24.96
CA PRO A 205 5.56 25.81 -26.19
C PRO A 205 6.94 26.47 -26.32
N GLY A 206 8.01 25.67 -26.23
CA GLY A 206 9.40 26.12 -26.41
C GLY A 206 10.22 26.39 -25.14
N GLY A 207 9.75 25.99 -23.96
CA GLY A 207 10.51 26.13 -22.71
C GLY A 207 11.87 25.42 -22.74
N LYS A 208 12.92 26.11 -22.32
CA LYS A 208 14.32 25.59 -22.32
C LYS A 208 14.60 24.48 -21.31
N ARG A 209 13.74 24.28 -20.31
CA ARG A 209 13.93 23.27 -19.26
C ARG A 209 12.83 22.22 -19.30
N PRO A 210 13.16 20.94 -19.49
CA PRO A 210 12.17 19.87 -19.47
C PRO A 210 11.51 19.81 -18.09
N ILE A 211 10.19 19.95 -18.06
CA ILE A 211 9.31 19.91 -16.87
C ILE A 211 9.02 18.45 -16.46
N VAL A 212 9.81 17.49 -16.96
CA VAL A 212 9.64 16.04 -16.76
C VAL A 212 9.26 15.66 -15.31
N PRO A 213 9.88 16.23 -14.26
CA PRO A 213 9.61 15.79 -12.90
C PRO A 213 8.19 16.12 -12.36
N PHE A 214 7.51 17.11 -12.93
CA PHE A 214 6.14 17.52 -12.56
C PHE A 214 5.04 16.77 -13.31
N VAL A 215 5.41 16.14 -14.42
CA VAL A 215 4.47 15.60 -15.38
C VAL A 215 3.60 14.51 -14.75
N ALA A 216 4.16 13.70 -13.86
CA ALA A 216 3.41 12.70 -13.11
C ALA A 216 2.30 13.32 -12.25
N GLY A 217 2.64 14.30 -11.39
CA GLY A 217 1.65 14.98 -10.55
C GLY A 217 0.60 15.75 -11.37
N LEU A 218 0.99 16.38 -12.48
CA LEU A 218 0.04 17.03 -13.39
C LEU A 218 -0.90 16.03 -14.07
N SER A 219 -0.39 14.87 -14.48
CA SER A 219 -1.22 13.83 -15.10
C SER A 219 -2.22 13.26 -14.09
N LEU A 220 -1.77 13.00 -12.87
CA LEU A 220 -2.62 12.55 -11.77
C LEU A 220 -3.68 13.59 -11.40
N ALA A 221 -3.34 14.89 -11.43
CA ALA A 221 -4.33 15.95 -11.22
C ALA A 221 -5.36 16.07 -12.35
N LEU A 222 -4.98 15.77 -13.59
CA LEU A 222 -5.81 16.02 -14.74
C LEU A 222 -6.99 15.02 -14.86
N ALA A 223 -6.77 13.74 -14.57
CA ALA A 223 -7.82 12.73 -14.73
C ALA A 223 -9.08 13.00 -13.86
N PRO A 224 -8.96 13.27 -12.55
CA PRO A 224 -10.11 13.65 -11.71
C PRO A 224 -10.83 14.89 -12.20
N LEU A 225 -10.07 15.90 -12.64
CA LEU A 225 -10.65 17.12 -13.20
C LEU A 225 -11.43 16.82 -14.47
N VAL A 226 -10.86 16.04 -15.40
CA VAL A 226 -11.54 15.68 -16.65
C VAL A 226 -12.84 14.92 -16.37
N TYR A 227 -12.84 13.98 -15.43
CA TYR A 227 -14.07 13.29 -15.01
C TYR A 227 -15.11 14.24 -14.43
N LEU A 228 -14.69 15.15 -13.55
CA LEU A 228 -15.57 16.16 -12.97
C LEU A 228 -16.17 17.07 -14.06
N TRP A 229 -15.34 17.61 -14.95
CA TRP A 229 -15.78 18.47 -16.05
C TRP A 229 -16.69 17.74 -17.02
N ALA A 230 -16.38 16.49 -17.38
CA ALA A 230 -17.24 15.66 -18.21
C ALA A 230 -18.61 15.46 -17.56
N SER A 231 -18.65 15.13 -16.27
CA SER A 231 -19.88 14.93 -15.51
C SER A 231 -20.72 16.22 -15.44
N LEU A 232 -20.08 17.37 -15.18
CA LEU A 232 -20.76 18.68 -15.20
C LEU A 232 -21.35 19.03 -16.56
N LEU A 233 -20.77 18.52 -17.65
CA LEU A 233 -21.26 18.70 -19.02
C LEU A 233 -22.26 17.61 -19.43
N GLY A 234 -22.59 16.67 -18.54
CA GLY A 234 -23.45 15.51 -18.85
C GLY A 234 -22.81 14.51 -19.82
N LEU A 235 -21.49 14.53 -19.97
CA LEU A 235 -20.73 13.60 -20.80
C LEU A 235 -20.37 12.36 -19.98
N ARG A 236 -20.72 11.19 -20.50
CA ARG A 236 -20.41 9.90 -19.88
C ARG A 236 -19.11 9.31 -20.46
N LEU A 237 -18.13 9.08 -19.59
CA LEU A 237 -16.81 8.54 -19.90
C LEU A 237 -16.80 7.00 -19.82
N TYR A 238 -17.47 6.35 -20.78
CA TYR A 238 -17.44 4.90 -20.91
C TYR A 238 -16.06 4.38 -21.34
N GLU A 239 -15.80 3.09 -21.09
CA GLU A 239 -14.53 2.42 -21.39
C GLU A 239 -13.96 2.74 -22.79
N PRO A 240 -14.72 2.64 -23.91
CA PRO A 240 -14.17 2.89 -25.24
C PRO A 240 -13.72 4.32 -25.45
N LEU A 241 -14.42 5.29 -24.84
CA LEU A 241 -14.08 6.71 -24.93
C LEU A 241 -12.80 7.00 -24.14
N VAL A 242 -12.69 6.46 -22.92
CA VAL A 242 -11.49 6.61 -22.09
C VAL A 242 -10.27 6.00 -22.79
N GLN A 243 -10.39 4.79 -23.33
CA GLN A 243 -9.32 4.17 -24.13
C GLN A 243 -8.94 5.02 -25.35
N SER A 244 -9.92 5.55 -26.08
CA SER A 244 -9.70 6.40 -27.26
C SER A 244 -8.97 7.70 -26.89
N LEU A 245 -9.34 8.33 -25.77
CA LEU A 245 -8.68 9.55 -25.28
C LEU A 245 -7.21 9.28 -24.92
N PHE A 246 -6.91 8.18 -24.23
CA PHE A 246 -5.52 7.81 -23.90
C PHE A 246 -4.70 7.38 -25.11
N GLN A 247 -5.31 6.70 -26.08
CA GLN A 247 -4.62 6.36 -27.33
C GLN A 247 -4.33 7.62 -28.16
N ALA A 248 -5.29 8.56 -28.23
CA ALA A 248 -5.09 9.84 -28.89
C ALA A 248 -4.02 10.69 -28.19
N SER A 249 -4.01 10.73 -26.85
CA SER A 249 -2.97 11.43 -26.09
C SER A 249 -1.59 10.81 -26.29
N ALA A 250 -1.51 9.47 -26.34
CA ALA A 250 -0.29 8.74 -26.63
C ALA A 250 0.26 9.03 -28.03
N LEU A 251 -0.61 8.98 -29.05
CA LEU A 251 -0.25 9.28 -30.43
C LEU A 251 0.23 10.73 -30.57
N LEU A 252 -0.49 11.68 -29.95
CA LEU A 252 -0.11 13.08 -29.96
C LEU A 252 1.23 13.30 -29.25
N LEU A 253 1.45 12.67 -28.09
CA LEU A 253 2.72 12.72 -27.39
C LEU A 253 3.86 12.18 -28.26
N LEU A 254 3.66 11.05 -28.93
CA LEU A 254 4.66 10.46 -29.84
C LEU A 254 4.99 11.42 -30.98
N LEU A 255 3.98 11.99 -31.64
CA LEU A 255 4.18 12.97 -32.72
C LEU A 255 4.95 14.21 -32.23
N LEU A 256 4.62 14.71 -31.04
CA LEU A 256 5.34 15.83 -30.44
C LEU A 256 6.77 15.47 -30.05
N MET A 257 7.01 14.29 -29.49
CA MET A 257 8.36 13.80 -29.18
C MET A 257 9.21 13.63 -30.43
N LEU A 258 8.65 13.11 -31.53
CA LEU A 258 9.33 13.00 -32.82
C LEU A 258 9.67 14.38 -33.38
N ARG A 259 8.72 15.33 -33.33
CA ARG A 259 8.91 16.70 -33.81
C ARG A 259 9.97 17.46 -33.01
N ASP A 260 9.96 17.31 -31.69
CA ASP A 260 10.85 18.01 -30.76
C ASP A 260 12.07 17.16 -30.35
N LEU A 261 12.33 16.02 -31.02
CA LEU A 261 13.45 15.11 -30.75
C LEU A 261 14.82 15.82 -30.69
N PRO A 262 15.16 16.78 -31.58
CA PRO A 262 16.43 17.50 -31.49
C PRO A 262 16.55 18.32 -30.21
N ARG A 263 15.45 18.96 -29.77
CA ARG A 263 15.39 19.76 -28.55
C ARG A 263 15.46 18.88 -27.31
N LEU A 264 14.75 17.74 -27.32
CA LEU A 264 14.84 16.74 -26.26
C LEU A 264 16.27 16.20 -26.12
N ARG A 265 16.94 15.92 -27.25
CA ARG A 265 18.33 15.48 -27.27
C ARG A 265 19.27 16.56 -26.72
N GLN A 266 19.05 17.82 -27.07
CA GLN A 266 19.84 18.94 -26.54
C GLN A 266 19.58 19.15 -25.04
N ALA A 267 18.33 19.08 -24.60
CA ALA A 267 17.94 19.16 -23.20
C ALA A 267 18.54 18.00 -22.38
N TRP A 268 18.54 16.79 -22.93
CA TRP A 268 19.19 15.62 -22.31
C TRP A 268 20.72 15.76 -22.24
N GLN A 269 21.32 16.50 -23.17
CA GLN A 269 22.75 16.79 -23.16
C GLN A 269 23.12 17.89 -22.17
N SER A 270 22.25 18.90 -21.99
CA SER A 270 22.47 20.02 -21.08
C SER A 270 22.10 19.70 -19.62
N THR A 271 21.06 18.90 -19.41
CA THR A 271 20.68 18.42 -18.09
C THR A 271 21.71 17.37 -17.66
N GLY A 272 22.41 17.60 -16.55
CA GLY A 272 23.52 16.75 -16.13
C GLY A 272 23.13 15.27 -16.09
N ARG A 273 23.55 14.48 -17.11
CA ARG A 273 23.13 13.08 -17.32
C ARG A 273 23.22 12.20 -16.07
N GLY A 274 24.19 12.50 -15.19
CA GLY A 274 24.37 11.79 -13.92
C GLY A 274 23.18 11.91 -12.98
N SER A 275 22.57 13.10 -12.82
CA SER A 275 21.45 13.26 -11.89
C SER A 275 20.18 12.59 -12.42
N LEU A 276 19.91 12.68 -13.73
CA LEU A 276 18.76 12.00 -14.34
C LEU A 276 18.87 10.47 -14.26
N LEU A 277 20.06 9.91 -14.51
CA LEU A 277 20.30 8.47 -14.35
C LEU A 277 20.10 8.02 -12.90
N LEU A 278 20.56 8.82 -11.93
CA LEU A 278 20.33 8.53 -10.51
C LEU A 278 18.84 8.60 -10.17
N VAL A 279 18.10 9.64 -10.58
CA VAL A 279 16.64 9.71 -10.37
C VAL A 279 15.93 8.52 -10.99
N ALA A 280 16.28 8.15 -12.24
CA ALA A 280 15.72 6.98 -12.89
C ALA A 280 16.03 5.69 -12.12
N LEU A 281 17.24 5.53 -11.62
CA LEU A 281 17.61 4.41 -10.75
C LEU A 281 16.76 4.42 -9.48
N VAL A 282 16.57 5.56 -8.81
CA VAL A 282 15.74 5.64 -7.60
C VAL A 282 14.28 5.30 -7.90
N ILE A 283 13.74 5.72 -9.04
CA ILE A 283 12.39 5.35 -9.48
C ILE A 283 12.29 3.85 -9.72
N VAL A 284 13.26 3.24 -10.41
CA VAL A 284 13.29 1.80 -10.67
C VAL A 284 13.37 1.01 -9.36
N MET A 285 14.23 1.44 -8.43
CA MET A 285 14.30 0.85 -7.11
C MET A 285 12.99 1.05 -6.35
N GLY A 286 12.38 2.22 -6.47
CA GLY A 286 11.06 2.56 -5.95
C GLY A 286 10.03 1.52 -6.37
N ILE A 287 9.87 1.37 -7.68
CA ILE A 287 8.98 0.39 -8.28
C ILE A 287 9.31 -1.02 -7.78
N ALA A 288 10.58 -1.40 -7.72
CA ALA A 288 10.99 -2.73 -7.27
C ALA A 288 10.57 -3.00 -5.82
N THR A 289 10.92 -2.12 -4.88
CA THR A 289 10.51 -2.25 -3.47
C THR A 289 8.99 -2.30 -3.34
N TRP A 290 8.27 -1.45 -4.07
CA TRP A 290 6.82 -1.43 -4.05
C TRP A 290 6.18 -2.69 -4.61
N LEU A 291 6.71 -3.23 -5.71
CA LEU A 291 6.24 -4.50 -6.28
C LEU A 291 6.46 -5.65 -5.31
N LEU A 292 7.60 -5.68 -4.63
CA LEU A 292 7.91 -6.70 -3.63
C LEU A 292 6.98 -6.60 -2.42
N ALA A 293 6.66 -5.38 -2.00
CA ALA A 293 5.75 -5.16 -0.89
C ALA A 293 4.30 -5.54 -1.28
N ALA A 294 3.85 -5.13 -2.47
CA ALA A 294 2.51 -5.40 -2.98
C ALA A 294 2.29 -6.87 -3.40
N ARG A 295 3.35 -7.68 -3.58
CA ARG A 295 3.22 -9.08 -4.04
C ARG A 295 2.40 -9.95 -3.09
N LEU A 296 2.36 -9.58 -1.81
CA LEU A 296 1.65 -10.33 -0.76
C LEU A 296 0.19 -9.89 -0.62
N PHE A 297 -0.25 -8.91 -1.42
CA PHE A 297 -1.57 -8.30 -1.28
C PHE A 297 -2.39 -8.42 -2.56
N TYR A 298 -3.67 -8.68 -2.40
CA TYR A 298 -4.64 -8.63 -3.49
C TYR A 298 -5.42 -7.32 -3.54
N ALA A 299 -5.59 -6.66 -2.39
CA ALA A 299 -6.17 -5.33 -2.19
C ALA A 299 -5.40 -4.58 -1.09
N PRO A 300 -5.50 -3.23 -1.02
CA PRO A 300 -5.04 -2.47 0.15
C PRO A 300 -5.81 -2.89 1.42
N ALA A 301 -5.28 -2.67 2.62
CA ALA A 301 -5.87 -3.28 3.84
C ALA A 301 -6.93 -2.44 4.57
N GLY A 302 -7.20 -1.21 4.14
CA GLY A 302 -8.02 -0.25 4.88
C GLY A 302 -9.38 0.07 4.27
N VAL A 303 -10.31 0.52 5.10
CA VAL A 303 -11.71 0.82 4.75
C VAL A 303 -11.85 2.02 3.81
N SER A 304 -11.02 3.07 3.97
CA SER A 304 -11.05 4.24 3.08
C SER A 304 -10.72 3.90 1.62
N SER A 305 -9.96 2.82 1.42
CA SER A 305 -9.72 2.25 0.10
C SER A 305 -10.99 1.58 -0.46
N LEU A 306 -11.79 0.89 0.36
CA LEU A 306 -13.06 0.31 -0.08
C LEU A 306 -13.99 1.38 -0.66
N ASP A 307 -14.21 2.49 0.05
CA ASP A 307 -15.06 3.60 -0.42
C ASP A 307 -14.60 4.12 -1.79
N SER A 308 -13.28 4.25 -1.97
CA SER A 308 -12.67 4.64 -3.23
C SER A 308 -12.93 3.62 -4.34
N GLY A 309 -12.90 2.33 -4.00
CA GLY A 309 -13.19 1.24 -4.92
C GLY A 309 -14.67 1.18 -5.31
N LEU A 310 -15.58 1.40 -4.36
CA LEU A 310 -17.03 1.45 -4.60
C LEU A 310 -17.39 2.62 -5.50
N LEU A 311 -16.86 3.80 -5.21
CA LEU A 311 -17.01 4.97 -6.07
C LEU A 311 -16.40 4.71 -7.46
N ALA A 312 -15.26 4.02 -7.55
CA ALA A 312 -14.69 3.62 -8.84
C ALA A 312 -15.61 2.67 -9.62
N GLN A 313 -16.28 1.73 -8.94
CA GLN A 313 -17.26 0.83 -9.55
C GLN A 313 -18.45 1.60 -10.12
N GLU A 314 -18.97 2.55 -9.36
CA GLU A 314 -20.05 3.45 -9.79
C GLU A 314 -19.62 4.27 -11.01
N LEU A 315 -18.41 4.84 -11.01
CA LEU A 315 -17.86 5.58 -12.14
C LEU A 315 -17.74 4.72 -13.40
N ILE A 316 -17.39 3.45 -13.27
CA ILE A 316 -17.33 2.52 -14.41
C ILE A 316 -18.74 2.23 -14.94
N ARG A 317 -19.72 2.07 -14.04
CA ARG A 317 -21.11 1.75 -14.40
C ARG A 317 -21.83 2.92 -15.06
N GLU A 318 -21.81 4.09 -14.42
CA GLU A 318 -22.55 5.26 -14.87
C GLU A 318 -21.77 6.11 -15.89
N GLY A 319 -20.44 6.02 -15.87
CA GLY A 319 -19.56 6.85 -16.69
C GLY A 319 -19.50 8.32 -16.23
N GLN A 320 -20.06 8.67 -15.08
CA GLN A 320 -20.14 10.04 -14.56
C GLN A 320 -20.09 10.05 -13.03
N VAL A 321 -19.69 11.20 -12.47
CA VAL A 321 -19.68 11.48 -11.03
C VAL A 321 -21.05 12.03 -10.64
N GLU A 322 -21.90 11.24 -9.96
CA GLU A 322 -23.20 11.72 -9.47
C GLU A 322 -23.08 12.44 -8.12
N HIS A 323 -22.13 12.01 -7.30
CA HIS A 323 -21.92 12.53 -5.96
C HIS A 323 -20.51 13.08 -5.79
N LEU A 324 -20.43 14.35 -5.40
CA LEU A 324 -19.17 15.01 -5.00
C LEU A 324 -18.77 14.57 -3.59
N GLY A 325 -18.44 13.28 -3.44
CA GLY A 325 -17.85 12.72 -2.22
C GLY A 325 -16.33 12.66 -2.32
N SER A 326 -15.62 12.92 -1.21
CA SER A 326 -14.23 12.49 -1.06
C SER A 326 -14.21 10.97 -0.80
N PRO A 327 -13.31 10.18 -1.40
CA PRO A 327 -12.11 10.56 -2.14
C PRO A 327 -12.18 10.36 -3.68
N LEU A 328 -12.89 11.25 -4.38
CA LEU A 328 -13.07 11.20 -5.84
C LEU A 328 -11.79 10.96 -6.67
N PRO A 329 -10.63 11.62 -6.41
CA PRO A 329 -9.46 11.45 -7.29
C PRO A 329 -8.86 10.05 -7.32
N LEU A 330 -8.86 9.35 -6.18
CA LEU A 330 -8.38 7.97 -6.11
C LEU A 330 -9.36 7.01 -6.81
N ALA A 331 -10.66 7.24 -6.65
CA ALA A 331 -11.70 6.49 -7.35
C ALA A 331 -11.58 6.65 -8.87
N VAL A 332 -11.38 7.88 -9.36
CA VAL A 332 -11.19 8.17 -10.80
C VAL A 332 -9.93 7.49 -11.33
N LEU A 333 -8.81 7.56 -10.60
CA LEU A 333 -7.57 6.90 -10.99
C LEU A 333 -7.77 5.38 -11.11
N THR A 334 -8.41 4.78 -10.10
CA THR A 334 -8.70 3.34 -10.05
C THR A 334 -9.65 2.91 -11.16
N ALA A 335 -10.74 3.65 -11.39
CA ALA A 335 -11.70 3.42 -12.47
C ALA A 335 -11.03 3.49 -13.84
N THR A 336 -10.18 4.50 -14.06
CA THR A 336 -9.43 4.66 -15.30
C THR A 336 -8.49 3.47 -15.55
N LEU A 337 -7.75 3.03 -14.52
CA LEU A 337 -6.87 1.86 -14.62
C LEU A 337 -7.66 0.57 -14.92
N ALA A 338 -8.82 0.39 -14.29
CA ALA A 338 -9.71 -0.75 -14.53
C ALA A 338 -10.26 -0.75 -15.96
N GLN A 339 -10.75 0.38 -16.46
CA GLN A 339 -11.24 0.50 -17.84
C GLN A 339 -10.13 0.27 -18.88
N LEU A 340 -8.89 0.70 -18.60
CA LEU A 340 -7.76 0.49 -19.52
C LEU A 340 -7.25 -0.97 -19.53
N SER A 341 -7.38 -1.68 -18.42
CA SER A 341 -6.76 -3.00 -18.22
C SER A 341 -7.72 -4.18 -18.24
N ARG A 342 -9.00 -3.94 -17.96
CA ARG A 342 -10.03 -4.95 -17.67
C ARG A 342 -9.64 -5.89 -16.53
N GLN A 343 -8.88 -5.39 -15.56
CA GLN A 343 -8.52 -6.11 -14.35
C GLN A 343 -9.49 -5.78 -13.21
N PRO A 344 -9.60 -6.65 -12.19
CA PRO A 344 -10.45 -6.39 -11.02
C PRO A 344 -10.13 -5.05 -10.34
N LEU A 345 -11.17 -4.35 -9.88
CA LEU A 345 -11.06 -3.00 -9.29
C LEU A 345 -10.11 -2.94 -8.11
N ALA A 346 -10.17 -3.88 -7.19
CA ALA A 346 -9.31 -3.90 -6.01
C ALA A 346 -7.82 -4.11 -6.36
N SER A 347 -7.54 -4.90 -7.39
CA SER A 347 -6.20 -5.00 -7.96
C SER A 347 -5.74 -3.65 -8.54
N MET A 348 -6.64 -2.93 -9.22
CA MET A 348 -6.34 -1.58 -9.73
C MET A 348 -6.15 -0.55 -8.63
N LEU A 349 -6.84 -0.71 -7.50
CA LEU A 349 -6.71 0.18 -6.35
C LEU A 349 -5.34 0.00 -5.67
N LEU A 350 -4.90 -1.24 -5.49
CA LEU A 350 -3.54 -1.55 -5.02
C LEU A 350 -2.48 -0.96 -5.97
N LEU A 351 -2.68 -1.14 -7.27
CA LEU A 351 -1.80 -0.55 -8.28
C LEU A 351 -1.82 0.97 -8.24
N ALA A 352 -2.98 1.61 -8.06
CA ALA A 352 -3.09 3.06 -7.92
C ALA A 352 -2.24 3.55 -6.74
N GLY A 353 -2.32 2.89 -5.58
CA GLY A 353 -1.46 3.16 -4.43
C GLY A 353 0.04 3.08 -4.77
N LEU A 354 0.45 2.02 -5.48
CA LEU A 354 1.83 1.84 -5.96
C LEU A 354 2.26 2.97 -6.91
N LEU A 355 1.40 3.36 -7.86
CA LEU A 355 1.70 4.44 -8.80
C LEU A 355 1.83 5.80 -8.09
N LEU A 356 1.00 6.08 -7.08
CA LEU A 356 1.11 7.27 -6.25
C LEU A 356 2.43 7.27 -5.46
N GLY A 357 2.75 6.14 -4.82
CA GLY A 357 4.01 5.94 -4.12
C GLY A 357 5.25 6.16 -4.98
N VAL A 358 5.24 5.64 -6.22
CA VAL A 358 6.33 5.85 -7.18
C VAL A 358 6.35 7.29 -7.70
N SER A 359 5.18 7.91 -7.91
CA SER A 359 5.07 9.30 -8.38
C SER A 359 5.49 10.33 -7.33
N LEU A 360 5.51 9.95 -6.05
CA LEU A 360 5.99 10.79 -4.97
C LEU A 360 7.50 11.09 -5.12
N ILE A 361 8.29 10.12 -5.58
CA ILE A 361 9.74 10.25 -5.79
C ILE A 361 10.08 11.44 -6.71
N PRO A 362 9.60 11.51 -7.96
CA PRO A 362 9.87 12.64 -8.83
C PRO A 362 9.27 13.94 -8.27
N ALA A 363 8.07 13.91 -7.67
CA ALA A 363 7.45 15.12 -7.10
C ALA A 363 8.33 15.75 -6.01
N LEU A 364 8.84 14.95 -5.08
CA LEU A 364 9.75 15.37 -4.00
C LEU A 364 11.11 15.84 -4.52
N TYR A 365 11.70 15.07 -5.44
CA TYR A 365 12.93 15.46 -6.12
C TYR A 365 12.81 16.88 -6.71
N THR A 366 11.68 17.12 -7.37
CA THR A 366 11.40 18.38 -8.05
C THR A 366 11.36 19.55 -7.08
N VAL A 367 10.48 19.47 -6.07
CA VAL A 367 10.31 20.57 -5.12
C VAL A 367 11.59 20.84 -4.35
N ALA A 368 12.34 19.80 -3.98
CA ALA A 368 13.63 19.95 -3.33
C ALA A 368 14.65 20.62 -4.23
N SER A 369 14.72 20.22 -5.51
CA SER A 369 15.63 20.83 -6.47
C SER A 369 15.28 22.29 -6.79
N GLU A 370 13.99 22.64 -6.79
CA GLU A 370 13.54 24.02 -6.98
C GLU A 370 13.85 24.85 -5.74
N VAL A 371 13.51 24.38 -4.54
CA VAL A 371 13.79 25.09 -3.28
C VAL A 371 15.29 25.32 -3.07
N ALA A 372 16.13 24.32 -3.37
CA ALA A 372 17.57 24.40 -3.16
C ALA A 372 18.35 24.97 -4.35
N GLU A 373 17.69 25.18 -5.50
CA GLU A 373 18.30 25.59 -6.78
C GLU A 373 19.43 24.66 -7.25
N ASP A 374 19.47 23.43 -6.74
CA ASP A 374 20.47 22.42 -7.04
C ASP A 374 19.83 21.03 -7.21
N GLY A 375 19.95 20.49 -8.42
CA GLY A 375 19.44 19.16 -8.77
C GLY A 375 20.10 18.01 -8.00
N TRP A 376 21.28 18.21 -7.41
CA TRP A 376 21.91 17.20 -6.54
C TRP A 376 21.26 17.14 -5.17
N VAL A 377 20.79 18.27 -4.63
CA VAL A 377 20.07 18.32 -3.35
C VAL A 377 18.76 17.56 -3.44
N GLY A 378 18.07 17.64 -4.58
CA GLY A 378 16.87 16.84 -4.83
C GLY A 378 17.12 15.33 -4.68
N LEU A 379 18.30 14.82 -5.07
CA LEU A 379 18.63 13.39 -4.95
C LEU A 379 18.75 12.92 -3.50
N TRP A 380 19.08 13.79 -2.56
CA TRP A 380 19.17 13.46 -1.13
C TRP A 380 17.81 13.29 -0.48
N VAL A 381 16.89 14.16 -0.88
CA VAL A 381 15.54 14.20 -0.35
C VAL A 381 14.79 12.92 -0.66
N VAL A 382 14.97 12.36 -1.84
CA VAL A 382 14.22 11.17 -2.26
C VAL A 382 14.40 9.97 -1.31
N PRO A 383 15.61 9.45 -1.03
CA PRO A 383 15.78 8.31 -0.13
C PRO A 383 15.40 8.65 1.32
N LEU A 384 15.62 9.88 1.79
CA LEU A 384 15.21 10.32 3.12
C LEU A 384 13.70 10.30 3.26
N ALA A 385 12.99 10.90 2.30
CA ALA A 385 11.56 10.89 2.27
C ALA A 385 11.01 9.48 2.08
N TRP A 386 11.68 8.63 1.30
CA TRP A 386 11.27 7.25 1.12
C TRP A 386 11.43 6.42 2.40
N LEU A 387 12.53 6.61 3.13
CA LEU A 387 12.75 6.02 4.46
C LEU A 387 11.70 6.42 5.49
N TRP A 388 11.26 7.67 5.44
CA TRP A 388 10.44 8.26 6.48
C TRP A 388 8.95 8.30 6.16
N ALA A 389 8.59 8.42 4.88
CA ALA A 389 7.20 8.49 4.44
C ALA A 389 6.48 7.16 4.62
N ALA A 390 7.23 6.10 4.96
CA ALA A 390 6.87 4.69 4.92
C ALA A 390 5.57 4.57 4.12
N PRO A 391 5.61 4.82 2.80
CA PRO A 391 4.38 4.87 2.01
C PRO A 391 3.61 3.54 2.11
N TRP A 392 4.34 2.49 2.52
CA TRP A 392 3.84 1.26 3.06
C TRP A 392 2.80 1.42 4.16
N ASP A 393 3.04 2.21 5.20
CA ASP A 393 2.10 2.50 6.29
C ASP A 393 0.80 3.09 5.75
N ALA A 394 0.86 3.95 4.72
CA ALA A 394 -0.35 4.45 4.07
C ALA A 394 -1.08 3.37 3.26
N LEU A 395 -0.35 2.50 2.55
CA LEU A 395 -0.92 1.36 1.82
C LEU A 395 -1.55 0.33 2.79
N ALA A 396 -0.85 0.07 3.87
CA ALA A 396 -1.20 -0.77 5.00
C ALA A 396 -2.44 -0.27 5.75
N GLN A 397 -2.52 1.02 6.01
CA GLN A 397 -3.69 1.64 6.63
C GLN A 397 -4.82 1.84 5.59
N GLY A 398 -4.54 1.58 4.30
CA GLY A 398 -5.45 1.82 3.19
C GLY A 398 -5.77 3.29 2.92
N ASP A 399 -5.05 4.25 3.53
CA ASP A 399 -5.23 5.68 3.28
C ASP A 399 -4.45 6.12 2.03
N LEU A 400 -4.88 5.59 0.88
CA LEU A 400 -4.31 5.91 -0.42
C LEU A 400 -4.61 7.36 -0.87
N SER A 401 -5.63 8.00 -0.28
CA SER A 401 -5.95 9.41 -0.50
C SER A 401 -4.83 10.32 0.00
N LEU A 402 -4.25 10.00 1.16
CA LEU A 402 -3.07 10.69 1.68
C LEU A 402 -1.89 10.63 0.70
N LEU A 403 -1.61 9.46 0.11
CA LEU A 403 -0.55 9.34 -0.91
C LEU A 403 -0.81 10.25 -2.11
N PHE A 404 -2.06 10.39 -2.53
CA PHE A 404 -2.44 11.30 -3.61
C PHE A 404 -2.10 12.75 -3.27
N VAL A 405 -2.44 13.19 -2.05
CA VAL A 405 -2.09 14.52 -1.55
C VAL A 405 -0.58 14.70 -1.49
N MET A 406 0.16 13.70 -0.99
CA MET A 406 1.61 13.72 -0.90
C MET A 406 2.29 13.87 -2.27
N VAL A 407 1.67 13.41 -3.36
CA VAL A 407 2.19 13.63 -4.73
C VAL A 407 1.84 15.02 -5.25
N LEU A 408 0.58 15.43 -5.09
CA LEU A 408 0.09 16.68 -5.64
C LEU A 408 0.65 17.91 -4.93
N LEU A 409 0.87 17.85 -3.61
CA LEU A 409 1.32 18.98 -2.82
C LEU A 409 2.74 19.46 -3.22
N PRO A 410 3.77 18.60 -3.28
CA PRO A 410 5.09 18.96 -3.81
C PRO A 410 5.02 19.47 -5.25
N THR A 411 4.19 18.83 -6.08
CA THR A 411 4.01 19.22 -7.48
C THR A 411 3.47 20.66 -7.56
N THR A 412 2.43 20.96 -6.79
CA THR A 412 1.80 22.29 -6.72
C THR A 412 2.80 23.34 -6.25
N PHE A 413 3.53 23.06 -5.17
CA PHE A 413 4.55 23.96 -4.65
C PHE A 413 5.64 24.26 -5.68
N ALA A 414 6.15 23.23 -6.33
CA ALA A 414 7.26 23.40 -7.24
C ALA A 414 6.83 24.12 -8.54
N VAL A 415 5.60 23.90 -9.05
CA VAL A 415 5.07 24.67 -10.19
C VAL A 415 4.82 26.12 -9.77
N GLY A 416 4.28 26.32 -8.55
CA GLY A 416 4.10 27.63 -7.94
C GLY A 416 5.41 28.41 -7.86
N LEU A 417 6.43 27.86 -7.19
CA LEU A 417 7.77 28.46 -7.07
C LEU A 417 8.35 28.85 -8.43
N ARG A 418 8.21 27.98 -9.43
CA ARG A 418 8.67 28.26 -10.78
C ARG A 418 7.87 29.38 -11.44
N ALA A 419 6.56 29.44 -11.22
CA ALA A 419 5.72 30.56 -11.69
C ALA A 419 6.17 31.89 -11.10
N LEU A 420 6.70 31.88 -9.87
CA LEU A 420 7.16 33.10 -9.22
C LEU A 420 8.53 33.57 -9.70
N ARG A 421 9.42 32.64 -10.05
CA ARG A 421 10.77 32.94 -10.56
C ARG A 421 10.79 33.40 -12.01
N VAL A 422 9.81 32.98 -12.81
CA VAL A 422 9.75 33.34 -14.22
C VAL A 422 9.17 34.75 -14.35
N THR A 423 10.04 35.72 -14.62
CA THR A 423 9.70 37.13 -14.84
C THR A 423 8.83 37.33 -16.10
N GLU A 424 9.02 36.50 -17.12
CA GLU A 424 8.27 36.58 -18.39
C GLU A 424 7.12 35.56 -18.44
N ARG A 425 5.87 36.04 -18.41
CA ARG A 425 4.61 35.27 -18.56
C ARG A 425 4.18 34.42 -17.35
N PRO A 426 4.02 35.03 -16.16
CA PRO A 426 3.60 34.31 -14.94
C PRO A 426 2.23 33.62 -15.09
N ILE A 427 1.30 34.22 -15.86
CA ILE A 427 -0.07 33.72 -16.01
C ILE A 427 -0.11 32.28 -16.51
N ARG A 428 0.73 31.92 -17.50
CA ARG A 428 0.73 30.57 -18.07
C ARG A 428 1.20 29.53 -17.04
N THR A 429 2.24 29.83 -16.29
CA THR A 429 2.75 28.91 -15.25
C THR A 429 1.80 28.86 -14.05
N LEU A 430 1.11 29.96 -13.72
CA LEU A 430 0.04 29.97 -12.73
C LEU A 430 -1.15 29.11 -13.15
N LEU A 431 -1.53 29.13 -14.44
CA LEU A 431 -2.53 28.21 -14.98
C LEU A 431 -2.10 26.74 -14.85
N LEU A 432 -0.81 26.43 -14.99
CA LEU A 432 -0.32 25.07 -14.70
C LEU A 432 -0.45 24.71 -13.22
N ALA A 433 -0.16 25.65 -12.31
CA ALA A 433 -0.27 25.44 -10.87
C ALA A 433 -1.73 25.26 -10.41
N SER A 434 -2.71 25.84 -11.12
CA SER A 434 -4.12 25.73 -10.74
C SER A 434 -4.68 24.31 -10.92
N PHE A 435 -4.12 23.47 -11.80
CA PHE A 435 -4.59 22.08 -11.97
C PHE A 435 -4.34 21.20 -10.74
N PRO A 436 -3.09 21.01 -10.27
CA PRO A 436 -2.84 20.19 -9.09
C PRO A 436 -3.45 20.83 -7.83
N LEU A 437 -3.57 22.16 -7.80
CA LEU A 437 -4.28 22.85 -6.73
C LEU A 437 -5.79 22.56 -6.73
N ALA A 438 -6.44 22.59 -7.88
CA ALA A 438 -7.85 22.24 -8.00
C ALA A 438 -8.08 20.77 -7.61
N ALA A 439 -7.19 19.87 -8.04
CA ALA A 439 -7.25 18.45 -7.65
C ALA A 439 -7.05 18.25 -6.14
N LEU A 440 -6.16 19.01 -5.49
CA LEU A 440 -6.04 19.03 -4.02
C LEU A 440 -7.34 19.51 -3.35
N GLY A 441 -8.00 20.51 -3.93
CA GLY A 441 -9.30 21.00 -3.46
C GLY A 441 -10.41 19.95 -3.49
N LEU A 442 -10.35 19.01 -4.44
CA LEU A 442 -11.29 17.89 -4.52
C LEU A 442 -11.03 16.78 -3.48
N LEU A 443 -9.81 16.69 -2.94
CA LEU A 443 -9.46 15.67 -1.94
C LEU A 443 -9.82 16.11 -0.53
N GLU A 444 -9.34 17.28 -0.13
CA GLU A 444 -9.41 17.74 1.26
C GLU A 444 -9.72 19.24 1.27
N GLY A 445 -10.92 19.63 0.84
CA GLY A 445 -11.30 21.01 0.51
C GLY A 445 -10.79 22.09 1.46
N LEU A 446 -10.86 21.87 2.78
CA LEU A 446 -10.40 22.82 3.80
C LEU A 446 -8.87 22.84 3.98
N ARG A 447 -8.17 21.72 3.75
CA ARG A 447 -6.71 21.60 3.90
C ARG A 447 -5.95 22.13 2.69
N ALA A 448 -6.48 21.92 1.48
CA ALA A 448 -5.99 22.58 0.28
C ALA A 448 -6.05 24.11 0.40
N LEU A 449 -7.11 24.64 1.02
CA LEU A 449 -7.27 26.05 1.31
C LEU A 449 -6.16 26.60 2.21
N VAL A 450 -5.70 25.83 3.21
CA VAL A 450 -4.57 26.21 4.07
C VAL A 450 -3.28 26.34 3.25
N VAL A 451 -3.01 25.40 2.35
CA VAL A 451 -1.85 25.47 1.45
C VAL A 451 -1.92 26.70 0.55
N VAL A 452 -3.09 26.97 -0.04
CA VAL A 452 -3.34 28.19 -0.84
C VAL A 452 -3.12 29.45 -0.01
N LEU A 453 -3.66 29.49 1.20
CA LEU A 453 -3.52 30.61 2.12
C LEU A 453 -2.05 30.88 2.44
N VAL A 454 -1.27 29.83 2.68
CA VAL A 454 0.16 29.92 2.99
C VAL A 454 0.95 30.47 1.81
N VAL A 455 0.66 30.02 0.59
CA VAL A 455 1.28 30.56 -0.64
C VAL A 455 0.87 32.02 -0.87
N LEU A 456 -0.40 32.37 -0.65
CA LEU A 456 -0.90 33.74 -0.76
C LEU A 456 -0.27 34.67 0.28
N LEU A 457 -0.15 34.22 1.53
CA LEU A 457 0.49 34.96 2.62
C LEU A 457 1.96 35.21 2.30
N TRP A 458 2.65 34.22 1.74
CA TRP A 458 4.03 34.40 1.29
C TRP A 458 4.15 35.49 0.20
N ARG A 459 3.27 35.45 -0.81
CA ARG A 459 3.24 36.47 -1.87
C ARG A 459 2.88 37.87 -1.35
N LEU A 460 1.94 37.96 -0.42
CA LEU A 460 1.59 39.21 0.24
C LEU A 460 2.78 39.78 1.02
N ALA A 461 3.53 38.94 1.72
CA ALA A 461 4.72 39.35 2.45
C ALA A 461 5.84 39.83 1.51
N GLU A 462 6.08 39.12 0.41
CA GLU A 462 7.06 39.52 -0.63
C GLU A 462 6.68 40.86 -1.28
N PHE A 463 5.42 41.01 -1.70
CA PHE A 463 4.92 42.25 -2.32
C PHE A 463 4.97 43.43 -1.34
N TYR A 464 4.56 43.22 -0.09
CA TYR A 464 4.63 44.25 0.95
C TYR A 464 6.07 44.70 1.21
N TRP A 465 7.02 43.77 1.20
CA TRP A 465 8.43 44.07 1.37
C TRP A 465 9.01 44.88 0.20
N GLN A 466 8.77 44.44 -1.04
CA GLN A 466 9.18 45.16 -2.26
C GLN A 466 8.64 46.59 -2.31
N ARG A 467 7.40 46.79 -1.86
CA ARG A 467 6.79 48.12 -1.81
C ARG A 467 7.38 48.99 -0.70
N ARG A 468 7.76 48.40 0.43
CA ARG A 468 8.33 49.10 1.58
C ARG A 468 9.79 49.47 1.37
N SER A 469 10.57 48.66 0.66
CA SER A 469 12.00 48.89 0.48
C SER A 469 12.27 50.15 -0.35
N GLY A 470 11.34 50.62 -1.18
CA GLY A 470 11.38 51.92 -1.86
C GLY A 470 12.57 52.12 -2.82
N LYS A 471 13.50 51.17 -2.87
CA LYS A 471 14.65 51.10 -3.75
C LYS A 471 14.17 50.51 -5.07
N GLY A 472 14.47 51.20 -6.17
CA GLY A 472 14.31 50.62 -7.50
C GLY A 472 15.23 49.41 -7.61
N VAL A 473 14.67 48.21 -7.46
CA VAL A 473 15.14 46.90 -7.93
C VAL A 473 16.67 46.82 -8.15
N ASP A 474 17.46 47.01 -7.11
CA ASP A 474 18.85 46.52 -7.11
C ASP A 474 18.77 45.04 -6.72
N HIS A 475 18.79 44.18 -7.74
CA HIS A 475 18.31 42.80 -7.74
C HIS A 475 18.99 41.82 -6.77
N GLU A 476 20.14 42.16 -6.16
CA GLU A 476 20.89 41.22 -5.31
C GLU A 476 20.46 41.22 -3.84
N GLU A 477 20.04 42.34 -3.25
CA GLU A 477 19.63 42.38 -1.82
C GLU A 477 18.21 41.82 -1.59
N ASP A 478 17.31 41.92 -2.58
CA ASP A 478 15.91 41.49 -2.45
C ASP A 478 15.73 39.95 -2.49
N LEU A 479 16.66 39.22 -3.11
CA LEU A 479 16.61 37.75 -3.15
C LEU A 479 16.82 37.14 -1.76
N ASP A 480 17.61 37.78 -0.90
CA ASP A 480 17.92 37.23 0.43
C ASP A 480 16.72 37.34 1.38
N THR A 481 15.90 38.39 1.24
CA THR A 481 14.76 38.62 2.14
C THR A 481 13.56 37.71 1.81
N SER A 482 13.26 37.52 0.53
CA SER A 482 12.22 36.57 0.08
C SER A 482 12.55 35.13 0.51
N GLN A 483 13.83 34.76 0.52
CA GLN A 483 14.30 33.49 1.08
C GLN A 483 14.11 33.41 2.60
N ILE A 484 14.36 34.48 3.36
CA ILE A 484 14.13 34.50 4.82
C ILE A 484 12.64 34.28 5.15
N ILE A 485 11.74 34.93 4.40
CA ILE A 485 10.29 34.76 4.60
C ILE A 485 9.89 33.31 4.27
N LEU A 486 10.37 32.75 3.16
CA LEU A 486 10.11 31.35 2.80
C LEU A 486 10.63 30.39 3.89
N ARG A 487 11.80 30.68 4.48
CA ARG A 487 12.37 29.90 5.58
C ARG A 487 11.48 29.94 6.82
N LEU A 488 11.05 31.12 7.26
CA LEU A 488 10.16 31.27 8.41
C LEU A 488 8.82 30.56 8.19
N LEU A 489 8.29 30.64 6.97
CA LEU A 489 7.03 30.00 6.59
C LEU A 489 7.14 28.47 6.58
N LEU A 490 8.25 27.92 6.05
CA LEU A 490 8.55 26.49 6.10
C LEU A 490 8.76 26.00 7.54
N TRP A 491 9.44 26.79 8.38
CA TRP A 491 9.60 26.48 9.81
C TRP A 491 8.27 26.52 10.57
N LEU A 492 7.43 27.52 10.30
CA LEU A 492 6.10 27.62 10.90
C LEU A 492 5.24 26.42 10.49
N LEU A 493 5.25 26.04 9.21
CA LEU A 493 4.55 24.86 8.71
C LEU A 493 5.07 23.57 9.34
N ALA A 494 6.39 23.38 9.38
CA ALA A 494 7.01 22.24 10.05
C ALA A 494 6.62 22.19 11.54
N ALA A 495 6.67 23.31 12.25
CA ALA A 495 6.27 23.40 13.65
C ALA A 495 4.77 23.12 13.85
N MET A 496 3.89 23.73 13.05
CA MET A 496 2.44 23.49 13.09
C MET A 496 2.09 22.04 12.77
N SER A 497 2.81 21.41 11.85
CA SER A 497 2.59 20.01 11.49
C SER A 497 3.13 19.03 12.54
N LEU A 498 4.21 19.36 13.26
CA LEU A 498 4.72 18.58 14.39
C LEU A 498 3.87 18.75 15.66
N LEU A 499 3.39 19.97 15.91
CA LEU A 499 2.59 20.32 17.09
C LEU A 499 1.10 20.06 16.88
N GLY A 500 0.61 20.08 15.64
CA GLY A 500 -0.79 19.92 15.27
C GLY A 500 -1.42 18.67 15.88
N PRO A 501 -0.81 17.48 15.76
CA PRO A 501 -1.33 16.28 16.39
C PRO A 501 -1.42 16.35 17.92
N LEU A 502 -0.49 17.06 18.57
CA LEU A 502 -0.51 17.26 20.02
C LEU A 502 -1.59 18.27 20.44
N LEU A 503 -1.80 19.31 19.64
CA LEU A 503 -2.76 20.38 19.90
C LEU A 503 -4.20 19.99 19.54
N LEU A 504 -4.37 19.04 18.62
CA LEU A 504 -5.66 18.62 18.08
C LEU A 504 -6.13 17.25 18.61
N LYS A 505 -5.33 16.60 19.46
CA LYS A 505 -5.70 15.34 20.11
C LYS A 505 -6.97 15.53 20.94
N GLY A 506 -8.07 14.90 20.51
CA GLY A 506 -9.38 14.99 21.17
C GLY A 506 -10.35 16.03 20.59
N SER A 507 -10.02 16.69 19.48
CA SER A 507 -10.99 17.57 18.79
C SER A 507 -11.93 16.76 17.88
N PRO A 508 -13.26 16.83 18.08
CA PRO A 508 -14.24 16.17 17.20
C PRO A 508 -14.36 16.83 15.82
N LEU A 509 -13.80 18.04 15.65
CA LEU A 509 -13.87 18.81 14.41
C LEU A 509 -12.86 18.34 13.34
N ILE A 510 -11.90 17.52 13.72
CA ILE A 510 -10.89 17.00 12.80
C ILE A 510 -10.87 15.49 13.00
N PRO A 511 -11.50 14.69 12.11
CA PRO A 511 -11.41 13.25 12.19
C PRO A 511 -9.95 12.84 12.35
N GLN A 512 -9.68 11.81 13.15
CA GLN A 512 -8.35 11.27 13.45
C GLN A 512 -7.69 10.61 12.22
N VAL A 513 -7.79 11.24 11.05
CA VAL A 513 -6.94 11.00 9.91
C VAL A 513 -5.49 11.12 10.40
N PRO A 514 -4.57 10.25 9.95
CA PRO A 514 -3.14 10.28 10.30
C PRO A 514 -2.43 11.54 9.76
N LEU A 515 -2.86 12.72 10.23
CA LEU A 515 -2.18 14.01 10.16
C LEU A 515 -0.82 13.97 10.85
N THR A 516 -0.59 12.96 11.70
CA THR A 516 0.58 12.79 12.55
C THR A 516 1.89 12.60 11.80
N ALA A 517 1.89 12.07 10.57
CA ALA A 517 3.14 11.72 9.88
C ALA A 517 3.36 12.41 8.52
N GLY A 518 2.39 12.41 7.61
CA GLY A 518 2.64 12.73 6.19
C GLY A 518 3.02 14.20 5.90
N TYR A 519 2.22 15.16 6.37
CA TYR A 519 2.48 16.59 6.18
C TYR A 519 3.74 17.10 6.89
N PRO A 520 3.95 16.82 8.20
CA PRO A 520 5.18 17.24 8.87
C PRO A 520 6.41 16.69 8.19
N LEU A 521 6.31 15.46 7.70
CA LEU A 521 7.42 14.86 6.98
C LEU A 521 7.78 15.64 5.72
N LEU A 522 6.81 16.06 4.90
CA LEU A 522 7.11 16.83 3.70
C LEU A 522 7.89 18.10 4.04
N PHE A 523 7.45 18.84 5.06
CA PHE A 523 8.10 20.09 5.44
C PHE A 523 9.50 19.86 6.06
N VAL A 524 9.66 18.85 6.91
CA VAL A 524 10.97 18.45 7.45
C VAL A 524 11.91 18.05 6.32
N THR A 525 11.41 17.31 5.34
CA THR A 525 12.18 16.90 4.16
C THR A 525 12.65 18.09 3.34
N LEU A 526 11.75 19.06 3.06
CA LEU A 526 12.10 20.31 2.36
C LEU A 526 13.13 21.13 3.13
N LEU A 527 13.03 21.17 4.44
CA LEU A 527 13.94 21.89 5.32
C LEU A 527 15.33 21.24 5.34
N LEU A 528 15.39 19.91 5.42
CA LEU A 528 16.62 19.14 5.26
C LEU A 528 17.24 19.36 3.88
N ALA A 529 16.43 19.35 2.82
CA ALA A 529 16.87 19.67 1.47
C ALA A 529 17.61 21.00 1.44
N TRP A 530 16.94 22.04 1.94
CA TRP A 530 17.49 23.38 1.99
C TRP A 530 18.80 23.44 2.79
N LEU A 531 18.83 22.84 3.99
CA LEU A 531 20.01 22.79 4.84
C LEU A 531 21.20 22.10 4.14
N ILE A 532 20.94 20.96 3.50
CA ILE A 532 21.94 20.22 2.71
C ILE A 532 22.42 21.06 1.53
N GLY A 533 21.53 21.82 0.88
CA GLY A 533 21.89 22.76 -0.18
C GLY A 533 22.84 23.84 0.30
N GLN A 534 22.58 24.42 1.47
CA GLN A 534 23.42 25.45 2.11
C GLN A 534 24.78 24.92 2.56
N ILE A 535 24.83 23.72 3.12
CA ILE A 535 26.11 23.09 3.48
C ILE A 535 26.88 22.74 2.20
N GLY A 536 26.17 22.20 1.21
CA GLY A 536 26.75 21.77 -0.05
C GLY A 536 27.23 22.90 -0.94
N SER A 537 26.71 24.13 -0.82
CA SER A 537 27.24 25.30 -1.55
C SER A 537 28.59 25.76 -1.00
N ARG A 538 28.93 25.40 0.25
CA ARG A 538 30.23 25.68 0.89
C ARG A 538 31.30 24.62 0.58
N LEU A 539 30.92 23.48 0.02
CA LEU A 539 31.82 22.40 -0.35
C LEU A 539 32.20 22.49 -1.83
N GLU A 540 33.44 22.09 -2.17
CA GLU A 540 33.84 21.94 -3.57
C GLU A 540 32.91 20.94 -4.32
N PRO A 541 32.71 21.08 -5.64
CA PRO A 541 31.72 20.33 -6.40
C PRO A 541 31.99 18.81 -6.46
N LEU A 542 33.25 18.40 -6.31
CA LEU A 542 33.67 17.00 -6.40
C LEU A 542 33.41 16.22 -5.09
N PRO A 543 33.82 16.70 -3.90
CA PRO A 543 33.44 16.07 -2.63
C PRO A 543 31.92 16.08 -2.42
N LYS A 544 31.20 17.11 -2.88
CA LYS A 544 29.73 17.16 -2.80
C LYS A 544 29.07 15.97 -3.50
N ARG A 545 29.47 15.67 -4.75
CA ARG A 545 28.91 14.56 -5.53
C ARG A 545 29.26 13.20 -4.93
N LEU A 546 30.51 13.04 -4.48
CA LEU A 546 30.96 11.77 -3.90
C LEU A 546 30.27 11.49 -2.55
N LEU A 547 30.13 12.51 -1.71
CA LEU A 547 29.36 12.42 -0.46
C LEU A 547 27.89 12.08 -0.75
N THR A 548 27.30 12.67 -1.79
CA THR A 548 25.91 12.37 -2.23
C THR A 548 25.73 10.93 -2.63
N VAL A 549 26.63 10.41 -3.46
CA VAL A 549 26.59 9.01 -3.88
C VAL A 549 26.80 8.10 -2.67
N LEU A 550 27.79 8.37 -1.82
CA LEU A 550 28.11 7.52 -0.66
C LEU A 550 26.94 7.43 0.32
N LEU A 551 26.38 8.56 0.74
CA LEU A 551 25.26 8.58 1.68
C LEU A 551 23.97 8.01 1.07
N PHE A 552 23.72 8.24 -0.23
CA PHE A 552 22.62 7.58 -0.93
C PHE A 552 22.71 6.05 -0.76
N PHE A 553 23.90 5.48 -0.97
CA PHE A 553 24.14 4.05 -0.79
C PHE A 553 24.13 3.58 0.66
N LEU A 554 24.51 4.43 1.61
CA LEU A 554 24.44 4.13 3.05
C LEU A 554 22.99 4.10 3.55
N LEU A 555 22.13 4.97 3.03
CA LEU A 555 20.72 5.02 3.38
C LEU A 555 19.92 3.90 2.74
N LEU A 556 20.36 3.36 1.61
CA LEU A 556 19.59 2.39 0.84
C LEU A 556 19.31 1.06 1.57
N PRO A 557 20.28 0.43 2.26
CA PRO A 557 20.03 -0.72 3.14
C PRO A 557 19.07 -0.38 4.28
N LEU A 558 19.12 0.86 4.78
CA LEU A 558 18.21 1.32 5.83
C LEU A 558 16.77 1.43 5.30
N VAL A 559 16.58 1.95 4.07
CA VAL A 559 15.28 2.00 3.37
C VAL A 559 14.72 0.59 3.27
N TRP A 560 15.56 -0.33 2.81
CA TRP A 560 15.22 -1.74 2.68
C TRP A 560 14.84 -2.36 4.02
N TRP A 561 15.64 -2.14 5.07
CA TRP A 561 15.41 -2.73 6.39
C TRP A 561 14.14 -2.18 7.06
N ARG A 562 13.86 -0.88 6.92
CA ARG A 562 12.68 -0.23 7.53
C ARG A 562 11.38 -0.49 6.78
N SER A 563 11.42 -0.90 5.52
CA SER A 563 10.23 -1.35 4.77
C SER A 563 9.61 -2.67 5.30
N ALA A 564 9.82 -3.01 6.57
CA ALA A 564 9.44 -4.21 7.30
C ALA A 564 8.90 -3.79 8.68
N PRO A 565 7.64 -4.06 9.06
CA PRO A 565 6.88 -5.28 8.78
C PRO A 565 5.58 -5.01 8.00
N LEU A 566 4.96 -6.07 7.48
CA LEU A 566 3.53 -6.06 7.16
C LEU A 566 2.81 -5.66 8.46
N PRO A 567 1.94 -4.63 8.47
CA PRO A 567 1.06 -4.46 9.59
C PRO A 567 0.18 -5.70 9.65
N THR A 568 0.25 -6.37 10.79
CA THR A 568 -0.59 -7.51 11.11
C THR A 568 -2.03 -7.08 11.44
N GLU A 569 -2.25 -5.78 11.63
CA GLU A 569 -3.51 -5.22 12.14
C GLU A 569 -4.48 -4.76 11.04
N GLY A 570 -4.12 -4.87 9.75
CA GLY A 570 -5.02 -4.53 8.64
C GLY A 570 -5.80 -5.73 8.11
N ILE A 571 -6.96 -5.49 7.50
CA ILE A 571 -7.76 -6.54 6.85
C ILE A 571 -7.10 -6.88 5.52
N LEU A 572 -6.15 -7.81 5.57
CA LEU A 572 -5.39 -8.28 4.42
C LEU A 572 -6.17 -9.38 3.68
N LEU A 573 -6.43 -9.18 2.39
CA LEU A 573 -6.95 -10.24 1.53
C LEU A 573 -5.88 -11.31 1.26
N ARG A 574 -6.12 -12.49 1.80
CA ARG A 574 -5.39 -13.74 1.57
C ARG A 574 -6.00 -14.50 0.40
N GLU A 575 -5.34 -15.59 0.01
CA GLU A 575 -5.83 -16.47 -1.05
C GLU A 575 -7.14 -17.16 -0.66
N THR A 576 -7.27 -17.59 0.59
CA THR A 576 -8.50 -18.19 1.15
C THR A 576 -9.68 -17.21 1.10
N ASP A 577 -9.43 -15.94 1.45
CA ASP A 577 -10.41 -14.86 1.30
C ASP A 577 -10.88 -14.74 -0.15
N ILE A 578 -9.96 -14.72 -1.11
CA ILE A 578 -10.32 -14.63 -2.53
C ILE A 578 -11.18 -15.81 -2.97
N MET A 579 -10.87 -17.02 -2.51
CA MET A 579 -11.69 -18.19 -2.84
C MET A 579 -13.10 -18.05 -2.27
N GLY A 580 -13.25 -17.53 -1.04
CA GLY A 580 -14.56 -17.21 -0.45
C GLY A 580 -15.31 -16.12 -1.21
N LEU A 581 -14.63 -15.04 -1.60
CA LEU A 581 -15.20 -13.95 -2.40
C LEU A 581 -15.63 -14.44 -3.80
N GLN A 582 -14.83 -15.30 -4.45
CA GLN A 582 -15.15 -15.91 -5.74
C GLN A 582 -16.31 -16.90 -5.62
N TRP A 583 -16.37 -17.68 -4.53
CA TRP A 583 -17.51 -18.53 -4.26
C TRP A 583 -18.79 -17.71 -4.13
N ALA A 584 -18.74 -16.59 -3.40
CA ALA A 584 -19.88 -15.69 -3.26
C ALA A 584 -20.33 -15.16 -4.64
N GLN A 585 -19.39 -14.76 -5.50
CA GLN A 585 -19.70 -14.31 -6.86
C GLN A 585 -20.34 -15.41 -7.73
N GLY A 586 -19.83 -16.65 -7.64
CA GLY A 586 -20.24 -17.74 -8.52
C GLY A 586 -21.48 -18.51 -8.05
N SER A 587 -21.74 -18.54 -6.74
CA SER A 587 -22.70 -19.46 -6.13
C SER A 587 -23.91 -18.79 -5.47
N SER A 588 -23.80 -17.52 -5.07
CA SER A 588 -24.92 -16.77 -4.48
C SER A 588 -25.70 -15.95 -5.53
N GLN A 589 -26.94 -15.56 -5.22
CA GLN A 589 -27.73 -14.70 -6.11
C GLN A 589 -27.15 -13.27 -6.13
N PRO A 590 -27.23 -12.51 -7.23
CA PRO A 590 -26.64 -11.16 -7.33
C PRO A 590 -27.14 -10.17 -6.26
N ASP A 591 -28.35 -10.35 -5.76
CA ASP A 591 -29.02 -9.55 -4.73
C ASP A 591 -28.84 -10.10 -3.31
N SER A 592 -28.09 -11.19 -3.14
CA SER A 592 -27.76 -11.75 -1.82
C SER A 592 -26.99 -10.75 -0.98
N LEU A 593 -27.59 -10.31 0.13
CA LEU A 593 -26.95 -9.45 1.12
C LEU A 593 -26.21 -10.28 2.17
N PHE A 594 -24.94 -9.96 2.37
CA PHE A 594 -24.07 -10.64 3.32
C PHE A 594 -23.93 -9.83 4.61
N LEU A 595 -24.24 -10.46 5.75
CA LEU A 595 -23.81 -10.00 7.07
C LEU A 595 -22.34 -10.41 7.26
N ILE A 596 -21.53 -9.46 7.72
CA ILE A 596 -20.10 -9.62 7.93
C ILE A 596 -19.78 -9.19 9.37
N ASN A 597 -18.64 -9.60 9.90
CA ASN A 597 -18.23 -9.17 11.24
C ASN A 597 -17.93 -7.67 11.26
N VAL A 598 -18.55 -6.96 12.20
CA VAL A 598 -18.37 -5.53 12.39
C VAL A 598 -18.19 -5.17 13.86
N GLN A 599 -17.50 -4.08 14.13
CA GLN A 599 -17.46 -3.41 15.41
C GLN A 599 -18.28 -2.13 15.33
N VAL A 600 -19.25 -1.96 16.22
CA VAL A 600 -20.01 -0.71 16.35
C VAL A 600 -19.39 0.09 17.49
N THR A 601 -18.93 1.31 17.20
CA THR A 601 -18.35 2.21 18.21
C THR A 601 -19.44 2.81 19.10
N GLU A 602 -19.06 3.41 20.23
CA GLU A 602 -20.00 4.13 21.10
C GLU A 602 -20.70 5.30 20.37
N GLU A 603 -20.07 5.84 19.32
CA GLU A 603 -20.61 6.92 18.47
C GLU A 603 -21.58 6.39 17.40
N GLY A 604 -21.73 5.06 17.29
CA GLY A 604 -22.59 4.39 16.30
C GLY A 604 -21.91 4.12 14.96
N ASP A 605 -20.61 4.39 14.82
CA ASP A 605 -19.86 4.09 13.60
C ASP A 605 -19.64 2.58 13.47
N VAL A 606 -19.82 2.06 12.26
CA VAL A 606 -19.67 0.64 11.96
C VAL A 606 -18.34 0.41 11.27
N GLN A 607 -17.45 -0.39 11.87
CA GLN A 607 -16.15 -0.75 11.32
C GLN A 607 -16.12 -2.24 10.95
N PRO A 608 -15.81 -2.63 9.70
CA PRO A 608 -15.62 -4.04 9.36
C PRO A 608 -14.42 -4.63 10.09
N LEU A 609 -14.50 -5.93 10.40
CA LEU A 609 -13.41 -6.68 11.05
C LEU A 609 -12.84 -7.79 10.17
N ASP A 610 -13.48 -8.12 9.05
CA ASP A 610 -13.13 -9.26 8.20
C ASP A 610 -12.88 -8.89 6.74
N SER A 611 -12.28 -9.83 6.00
CA SER A 611 -12.01 -9.72 4.56
C SER A 611 -13.27 -9.56 3.71
N ALA A 612 -14.45 -9.88 4.27
CA ALA A 612 -15.72 -9.82 3.58
C ALA A 612 -16.14 -8.39 3.22
N LEU A 613 -15.51 -7.36 3.81
CA LEU A 613 -15.67 -5.97 3.37
C LEU A 613 -15.41 -5.81 1.86
N TRP A 614 -14.61 -6.69 1.27
CA TRP A 614 -14.25 -6.70 -0.14
C TRP A 614 -15.26 -7.39 -1.06
N LEU A 615 -16.32 -8.02 -0.52
CA LEU A 615 -17.41 -8.66 -1.27
C LEU A 615 -18.01 -7.78 -2.37
N PRO A 616 -18.25 -6.48 -2.18
CA PRO A 616 -18.83 -5.67 -3.25
C PRO A 616 -17.91 -5.50 -4.48
N LEU A 617 -16.60 -5.52 -4.26
CA LEU A 617 -15.60 -5.28 -5.31
C LEU A 617 -15.08 -6.56 -5.97
N PHE A 618 -14.97 -7.66 -5.22
CA PHE A 618 -14.53 -8.95 -5.74
C PHE A 618 -15.67 -9.93 -5.96
N GLY A 619 -16.56 -10.04 -4.96
CA GLY A 619 -17.73 -10.90 -5.01
C GLY A 619 -18.84 -10.34 -5.90
N GLU A 620 -18.82 -9.04 -6.19
CA GLU A 620 -19.95 -8.30 -6.76
C GLU A 620 -21.24 -8.60 -5.98
N ARG A 621 -21.12 -8.64 -4.65
CA ARG A 621 -22.24 -8.88 -3.73
C ARG A 621 -22.33 -7.79 -2.68
N PRO A 622 -23.54 -7.30 -2.38
CA PRO A 622 -23.71 -6.29 -1.36
C PRO A 622 -23.43 -6.86 0.03
N THR A 623 -22.86 -6.02 0.88
CA THR A 623 -22.73 -6.28 2.32
C THR A 623 -23.65 -5.36 3.10
N ILE A 624 -23.88 -5.69 4.37
CA ILE A 624 -24.63 -4.84 5.29
C ILE A 624 -24.13 -3.39 5.35
N LEU A 625 -22.84 -3.15 5.09
CA LEU A 625 -22.25 -1.79 5.09
C LEU A 625 -22.77 -0.90 3.97
N GLN A 626 -23.33 -1.49 2.91
CA GLN A 626 -23.87 -0.75 1.77
C GLN A 626 -25.36 -0.44 1.91
N ARG A 627 -25.99 -0.89 3.00
CA ARG A 627 -27.39 -0.59 3.30
C ARG A 627 -27.48 0.25 4.56
N GLU A 628 -28.49 1.11 4.58
CA GLU A 628 -28.89 1.83 5.79
C GLU A 628 -29.58 0.85 6.76
N ILE A 629 -28.79 0.03 7.43
CA ILE A 629 -29.24 -0.84 8.52
C ILE A 629 -29.01 -0.09 9.83
N ASP A 630 -29.97 -0.19 10.74
CA ASP A 630 -29.86 0.39 12.08
C ASP A 630 -28.57 -0.11 12.78
N PRO A 631 -27.62 0.78 13.14
CA PRO A 631 -26.42 0.39 13.86
C PRO A 631 -26.70 -0.34 15.18
N ALA A 632 -27.86 -0.07 15.83
CA ALA A 632 -28.26 -0.78 17.03
C ALA A 632 -28.64 -2.24 16.76
N LEU A 633 -29.25 -2.53 15.60
CA LEU A 633 -29.52 -3.90 15.16
C LEU A 633 -28.21 -4.65 14.90
N LEU A 634 -27.24 -3.99 14.25
CA LEU A 634 -25.92 -4.56 14.01
C LEU A 634 -25.17 -4.82 15.31
N ALA A 635 -25.15 -3.86 16.24
CA ALA A 635 -24.49 -4.02 17.53
C ALA A 635 -25.06 -5.22 18.30
N ARG A 636 -26.40 -5.39 18.33
CA ARG A 636 -27.07 -6.56 18.91
C ARG A 636 -26.69 -7.85 18.18
N ALA A 637 -26.64 -7.84 16.86
CA ALA A 637 -26.24 -9.01 16.07
C ALA A 637 -24.79 -9.43 16.30
N MET A 638 -23.94 -8.53 16.77
CA MET A 638 -22.53 -8.79 17.10
C MET A 638 -22.31 -9.26 18.55
N GLU A 639 -23.36 -9.38 19.37
CA GLU A 639 -23.21 -9.95 20.72
C GLU A 639 -23.04 -11.50 20.65
N PRO A 640 -22.14 -12.11 21.44
CA PRO A 640 -21.96 -13.56 21.45
C PRO A 640 -23.26 -14.33 21.71
N GLY A 641 -23.59 -15.29 20.85
CA GLY A 641 -24.84 -16.05 20.93
C GLY A 641 -26.12 -15.29 20.55
N ALA A 642 -26.06 -14.02 20.16
CA ALA A 642 -27.25 -13.23 19.85
C ALA A 642 -28.06 -13.78 18.66
N LEU A 643 -27.37 -14.40 17.69
CA LEU A 643 -28.03 -15.04 16.56
C LEU A 643 -28.90 -16.25 16.94
N GLU A 644 -28.87 -16.73 18.19
CA GLU A 644 -29.83 -17.73 18.69
C GLU A 644 -31.23 -17.15 18.92
N ASP A 645 -31.36 -15.83 19.07
CA ASP A 645 -32.66 -15.16 19.15
C ASP A 645 -33.38 -15.20 17.79
N ALA A 646 -34.50 -15.93 17.74
CA ALA A 646 -35.34 -16.03 16.56
C ALA A 646 -35.92 -14.68 16.11
N GLN A 647 -36.12 -13.73 17.03
CA GLN A 647 -36.59 -12.40 16.68
C GLN A 647 -35.49 -11.62 15.96
N LEU A 648 -34.27 -11.59 16.51
CA LEU A 648 -33.12 -10.94 15.88
C LEU A 648 -32.85 -11.50 14.48
N ARG A 649 -32.92 -12.82 14.30
CA ARG A 649 -32.78 -13.45 12.97
C ARG A 649 -33.85 -12.96 11.99
N ARG A 650 -35.11 -12.84 12.42
CA ARG A 650 -36.17 -12.28 11.59
C ARG A 650 -35.90 -10.83 11.23
N GLU A 651 -35.47 -10.01 12.20
CA GLU A 651 -35.10 -8.61 11.95
C GLU A 651 -33.98 -8.49 10.91
N LEU A 652 -32.97 -9.37 10.96
CA LEU A 652 -31.90 -9.44 9.96
C LEU A 652 -32.40 -9.91 8.58
N THR A 653 -33.25 -10.93 8.53
CA THR A 653 -33.83 -11.40 7.25
C THR A 653 -34.79 -10.38 6.65
N ASP A 654 -35.55 -9.67 7.48
CA ASP A 654 -36.43 -8.57 7.06
C ASP A 654 -35.61 -7.37 6.54
N ALA A 655 -34.41 -7.15 7.08
CA ALA A 655 -33.42 -6.21 6.52
C ALA A 655 -32.78 -6.71 5.20
N GLY A 656 -33.11 -7.94 4.78
CA GLY A 656 -32.68 -8.56 3.53
C GLY A 656 -31.41 -9.40 3.64
N VAL A 657 -30.89 -9.65 4.85
CA VAL A 657 -29.70 -10.51 5.04
C VAL A 657 -30.04 -11.94 4.64
N THR A 658 -29.25 -12.49 3.71
CA THR A 658 -29.42 -13.84 3.16
C THR A 658 -28.26 -14.76 3.49
N HIS A 659 -27.08 -14.19 3.73
CA HIS A 659 -25.86 -14.95 3.99
C HIS A 659 -25.10 -14.33 5.17
N LEU A 660 -24.34 -15.16 5.87
CA LEU A 660 -23.36 -14.76 6.86
C LEU A 660 -21.98 -15.13 6.34
N TYR A 661 -21.10 -14.16 6.17
CA TYR A 661 -19.69 -14.40 5.86
C TYR A 661 -18.89 -14.17 7.13
N MET A 662 -18.17 -15.19 7.60
CA MET A 662 -17.42 -15.13 8.84
C MET A 662 -16.01 -15.67 8.64
N GLN A 663 -15.06 -15.02 9.32
CA GLN A 663 -13.69 -15.48 9.43
C GLN A 663 -13.37 -15.79 10.90
N ILE A 664 -12.83 -16.98 11.21
CA ILE A 664 -12.63 -17.47 12.59
C ILE A 664 -11.94 -16.44 13.49
N SER A 665 -10.87 -15.81 12.98
CA SER A 665 -10.02 -14.91 13.75
C SER A 665 -10.54 -13.46 13.84
N SER A 666 -11.69 -13.17 13.24
CA SER A 666 -12.20 -11.81 13.12
C SER A 666 -13.50 -11.62 13.88
N GLY A 667 -13.50 -10.73 14.86
CA GLY A 667 -14.72 -10.23 15.47
C GLY A 667 -15.51 -11.21 16.34
N PRO A 668 -16.71 -10.77 16.76
CA PRO A 668 -17.45 -11.45 17.83
C PRO A 668 -18.34 -12.59 17.33
N LEU A 669 -18.76 -12.60 16.05
CA LEU A 669 -19.45 -13.76 15.50
C LEU A 669 -18.44 -14.84 15.10
N GLN A 670 -18.56 -15.98 15.77
CA GLN A 670 -17.68 -17.12 15.58
C GLN A 670 -18.39 -18.21 14.77
N PRO A 671 -17.82 -18.70 13.65
CA PRO A 671 -18.50 -19.66 12.78
C PRO A 671 -18.80 -20.98 13.48
N LEU A 672 -17.99 -21.36 14.47
CA LEU A 672 -18.19 -22.57 15.28
C LEU A 672 -19.49 -22.54 16.08
N GLU A 673 -20.01 -21.36 16.44
CA GLU A 673 -21.29 -21.23 17.14
C GLU A 673 -22.48 -21.60 16.24
N LEU A 674 -22.31 -21.54 14.92
CA LEU A 674 -23.37 -21.75 13.93
C LEU A 674 -23.37 -23.16 13.32
N LEU A 675 -22.27 -23.90 13.45
CA LEU A 675 -22.18 -25.25 12.92
C LEU A 675 -23.21 -26.17 13.58
N GLY A 676 -24.00 -26.85 12.74
CA GLY A 676 -25.04 -27.80 13.19
C GLY A 676 -26.35 -27.16 13.65
N LYS A 677 -26.51 -25.84 13.58
CA LYS A 677 -27.79 -25.19 13.89
C LYS A 677 -28.79 -25.41 12.75
N GLU A 678 -30.03 -25.78 13.07
CA GLU A 678 -31.05 -26.10 12.06
C GLU A 678 -31.51 -24.88 11.23
N TRP A 679 -31.34 -23.67 11.77
CA TRP A 679 -31.80 -22.44 11.16
C TRP A 679 -30.79 -21.83 10.17
N VAL A 680 -29.65 -22.47 9.95
CA VAL A 680 -28.59 -21.99 9.06
C VAL A 680 -27.97 -23.15 8.30
N ARG A 681 -27.54 -22.91 7.05
CA ARG A 681 -26.85 -23.92 6.25
C ARG A 681 -25.42 -23.48 5.97
N LEU A 682 -24.43 -24.31 6.32
CA LEU A 682 -23.06 -24.11 5.84
C LEU A 682 -23.03 -24.30 4.31
N ALA A 683 -22.69 -23.24 3.59
CA ALA A 683 -22.70 -23.22 2.12
C ALA A 683 -21.28 -23.30 1.55
N TYR A 684 -20.29 -22.76 2.26
CA TYR A 684 -18.88 -22.82 1.90
C TYR A 684 -17.98 -22.82 3.13
N GLN A 685 -16.89 -23.57 3.04
CA GLN A 685 -15.80 -23.58 4.02
C GLN A 685 -14.48 -23.79 3.29
N ALA A 686 -13.54 -22.88 3.48
CA ALA A 686 -12.14 -23.06 3.12
C ALA A 686 -11.30 -22.22 4.07
N GLY A 687 -10.42 -22.89 4.81
CA GLY A 687 -9.59 -22.21 5.78
C GLY A 687 -10.33 -21.60 6.95
N ASP A 688 -9.97 -20.35 7.20
CA ASP A 688 -10.60 -19.50 8.18
C ASP A 688 -11.96 -18.95 7.71
N ILE A 689 -12.34 -19.14 6.44
CA ILE A 689 -13.55 -18.57 5.84
C ILE A 689 -14.72 -19.55 5.86
N TYR A 690 -15.82 -19.10 6.44
CA TYR A 690 -17.09 -19.81 6.50
C TYR A 690 -18.18 -18.93 5.93
N ILE A 691 -18.95 -19.48 5.00
CA ILE A 691 -20.13 -18.80 4.46
C ILE A 691 -21.34 -19.65 4.73
N PHE A 692 -22.29 -19.04 5.42
CA PHE A 692 -23.54 -19.64 5.78
C PHE A 692 -24.69 -18.97 5.04
N GLU A 693 -25.69 -19.76 4.68
CA GLU A 693 -26.92 -19.30 4.08
C GLU A 693 -28.05 -19.34 5.12
N LEU A 694 -28.79 -18.24 5.20
CA LEU A 694 -29.99 -18.13 6.00
C LEU A 694 -31.17 -18.58 5.12
N PRO A 695 -31.80 -19.73 5.42
CA PRO A 695 -32.99 -20.15 4.71
C PRO A 695 -34.09 -19.10 4.86
N PRO A 696 -34.92 -18.88 3.83
CA PRO A 696 -36.04 -17.96 3.92
C PRO A 696 -36.95 -18.37 5.08
N PRO A 697 -37.56 -17.40 5.80
CA PRO A 697 -38.45 -17.72 6.89
C PRO A 697 -39.56 -18.61 6.36
N ALA A 698 -39.84 -19.71 7.07
CA ALA A 698 -40.94 -20.59 6.69
C ALA A 698 -42.20 -19.74 6.51
N PRO A 699 -42.95 -19.90 5.39
CA PRO A 699 -44.13 -19.10 5.12
C PRO A 699 -45.06 -19.21 6.33
N ASN A 700 -45.44 -18.06 6.88
CA ASN A 700 -46.20 -18.00 8.12
C ASN A 700 -47.53 -18.77 7.89
N PRO A 701 -47.80 -19.89 8.59
CA PRO A 701 -48.94 -20.76 8.28
C PRO A 701 -50.32 -20.11 8.56
N GLN A 702 -50.34 -18.84 8.97
CA GLN A 702 -51.53 -18.04 9.25
C GLN A 702 -51.78 -16.91 8.23
N GLY A 703 -51.05 -16.90 7.11
CA GLY A 703 -51.23 -15.94 6.00
C GLY A 703 -52.35 -16.32 5.04
#